data_AF-A0A8J3VJF0-F1
#
_entry.id   AF-A0A8J3VJF0-F1
#
_cell.length_a   1.000
_cell.length_b   1.000
_cell.length_c   1.000
_cell.angle_alpha   90.00
_cell.angle_beta   90.00
_cell.angle_gamma   90.00
#
_symmetry.space_group_name_H-M   'P 1'
#
loop_
_entity.id
_entity.type
_entity.pdbx_description
1 polymer ?
#
loop_
_entity_poly.entity_id
_entity_poly.type
_entity_poly.pdbx_seq_one_letter_code
_entity_poly.pdbx_strand_id
1 'polypeptide(L)'
;MLTAELGTTTPLAAPLGVTPRLAIATVCLSGTLEDKLAAAAAAGFHGVEVFENDLIASPWSPQRVGQECARRGLSIVAYQPFRDFEAVAPDVLRANLRRAERKFDLLEQLGAQTLLVCSSESADCVDDDDLAAEQLHELADRAHRRGLRIAYEPLAWGRFVNTYPHAWRIVRHANHPALGLCLDSFHVLSRGEDPAGIRVVPGSKVFLLQLADAPRLKMDVVEWSRHHRLFPGLGSFDLSGFVGHVLTTGYDGPLSLEVFNDVYRQADPRHAAIDGMRSLLGLQESVSTRGPAQVRERVRIADLPPAPALGGYVFTELAVDEVSGPVVARTLAALGFAHTGQHRSKPVQLWQQGKAQILLNFAPQRTVPPGTAAICALAVESTDPAASTQRADRLAAPVLPRNRQPDEAELSSVAAPDGTAVFFCRNGSEASGWRADFAATGAEVRSDGLVTATDHLSLTESIDDFDQVALFYRSVLGLHSEGTTEVAAPFGLIRSRAASDASGRIRITFNTAPLRRGDWAPAVPSPQHIAFASDDAIASAKAMRALGAPVLAIPANYYDDLEARLDLPPDLLTAMRENSILYDRDERGEYLHFHTEMLGSRLFFEVVQRIDGYTGYGAANSAPVRMAAHRQRRLITLRDTPQPRDGVRHDYSLAHLTALSLSPPELVEAAADAGYRYVGLRLTRVTMQEPHYPLATDPALMRTTKVRLAATGIEVLDIELARISPFEDPRDFQRFLEAGAELGARHVIAQLPDPDRARKIDRYAQLCEMARPLGLTVDLEFPSWTETPDLGEAARVLRAADQPNAGILVDLLHFARSGSSVAQLRELPAHWFHFAHVCDAPAAVPTTNEGLIHTARFERLFPGEGGIDVPGILAALPAGIPYALEIPRATHVAQVGAKEHARLAIAATRAHLDRVQANAAQ
;
A
#
# COMPACT_ATOMS: atom_id res chain seq x y z
N MET A 1 12.03 -49.22 66.29
CA MET A 1 12.90 -48.43 67.21
C MET A 1 13.74 -47.48 66.36
N LEU A 2 13.69 -46.18 66.68
CA LEU A 2 14.71 -45.12 66.47
C LEU A 2 15.13 -44.78 65.01
N THR A 3 14.76 -43.59 64.49
CA THR A 3 15.59 -42.34 64.32
C THR A 3 16.85 -42.56 63.45
N ALA A 4 17.32 -41.71 62.53
CA ALA A 4 17.03 -40.39 61.97
C ALA A 4 18.25 -40.08 61.07
N GLU A 5 18.14 -39.36 59.94
CA GLU A 5 19.22 -38.46 59.48
C GLU A 5 18.75 -37.51 58.36
N LEU A 6 19.11 -36.24 58.52
CA LEU A 6 18.82 -35.09 57.66
C LEU A 6 19.84 -35.01 56.53
N GLY A 7 19.38 -34.97 55.28
CA GLY A 7 20.19 -34.68 54.10
C GLY A 7 19.81 -33.32 53.51
N THR A 8 20.72 -32.36 53.60
CA THR A 8 20.67 -31.04 52.95
C THR A 8 20.61 -31.18 51.43
N THR A 9 19.51 -30.77 50.81
CA THR A 9 19.40 -30.65 49.35
C THR A 9 19.85 -29.27 48.90
N THR A 10 21.05 -29.22 48.30
CA THR A 10 21.51 -28.14 47.44
C THR A 10 20.45 -27.89 46.34
N PRO A 11 20.06 -26.65 46.03
CA PRO A 11 19.10 -26.40 44.97
C PRO A 11 19.70 -26.83 43.63
N LEU A 12 19.03 -27.76 42.95
CA LEU A 12 19.33 -28.14 41.58
C LEU A 12 19.32 -26.89 40.70
N ALA A 13 20.43 -26.65 39.99
CA ALA A 13 20.51 -25.66 38.93
C ALA A 13 19.38 -25.90 37.90
N ALA A 14 18.66 -24.84 37.54
CA ALA A 14 17.65 -24.88 36.48
C ALA A 14 18.29 -25.39 35.16
N PRO A 15 17.57 -26.17 34.35
CA PRO A 15 18.13 -26.71 33.11
C PRO A 15 18.50 -25.56 32.16
N LEU A 16 19.80 -25.42 31.91
CA LEU A 16 20.35 -24.67 30.78
C LEU A 16 19.82 -25.34 29.50
N GLY A 17 18.88 -24.71 28.78
CA GLY A 17 18.45 -25.22 27.47
C GLY A 17 17.07 -24.83 26.94
N VAL A 18 16.24 -24.05 27.65
CA VAL A 18 14.91 -23.66 27.15
C VAL A 18 14.97 -22.26 26.52
N THR A 19 14.75 -22.18 25.22
CA THR A 19 14.57 -20.92 24.48
C THR A 19 13.41 -20.12 25.08
N PRO A 20 13.54 -18.79 25.28
CA PRO A 20 12.48 -17.97 25.84
C PRO A 20 11.18 -18.11 25.06
N ARG A 21 10.06 -18.15 25.79
CA ARG A 21 8.73 -18.02 25.17
C ARG A 21 8.57 -16.62 24.61
N LEU A 22 7.89 -16.50 23.49
CA LEU A 22 7.62 -15.23 22.81
C LEU A 22 6.14 -14.87 22.98
N ALA A 23 5.87 -13.63 23.38
CA ALA A 23 4.52 -13.13 23.59
C ALA A 23 4.32 -11.75 22.96
N ILE A 24 3.06 -11.35 22.82
CA ILE A 24 2.67 -10.04 22.30
C ILE A 24 1.43 -9.52 23.04
N ALA A 25 1.44 -8.25 23.43
CA ALA A 25 0.24 -7.61 23.95
C ALA A 25 -0.78 -7.37 22.83
N THR A 26 -2.07 -7.61 23.10
CA THR A 26 -3.14 -7.37 22.12
C THR A 26 -3.22 -5.91 21.69
N VAL A 27 -2.69 -5.00 22.49
CA VAL A 27 -2.61 -3.56 22.19
C VAL A 27 -1.65 -3.21 21.03
N CYS A 28 -0.76 -4.14 20.67
CA CYS A 28 0.17 -4.03 19.52
C CYS A 28 -0.53 -4.23 18.17
N LEU A 29 -1.73 -4.82 18.18
CA LEU A 29 -2.45 -5.25 16.99
C LEU A 29 -3.77 -4.48 16.87
N SER A 30 -4.21 -4.25 15.64
CA SER A 30 -5.52 -3.68 15.31
C SER A 30 -6.63 -4.76 15.29
N GLY A 31 -7.88 -4.38 14.98
CA GLY A 31 -9.00 -5.32 14.83
C GLY A 31 -9.67 -5.71 16.16
N THR A 32 -10.58 -6.68 16.12
CA THR A 32 -11.25 -7.17 17.34
C THR A 32 -10.34 -8.13 18.12
N LEU A 33 -10.69 -8.46 19.36
CA LEU A 33 -9.90 -9.41 20.16
C LEU A 33 -9.75 -10.76 19.43
N GLU A 34 -10.79 -11.20 18.71
CA GLU A 34 -10.77 -12.41 17.89
C GLU A 34 -9.72 -12.36 16.78
N ASP A 35 -9.67 -11.26 16.03
CA ASP A 35 -8.71 -11.05 14.94
C ASP A 35 -7.28 -11.05 15.48
N LYS A 36 -7.06 -10.35 16.60
CA LYS A 36 -5.75 -10.24 17.26
C LYS A 36 -5.24 -11.60 17.74
N LEU A 37 -6.10 -12.40 18.39
CA LEU A 37 -5.73 -13.74 18.85
C LEU A 37 -5.46 -14.70 17.68
N ALA A 38 -6.22 -14.58 16.59
CA ALA A 38 -5.97 -15.37 15.38
C ALA A 38 -4.63 -14.98 14.72
N ALA A 39 -4.34 -13.68 14.60
CA ALA A 39 -3.11 -13.17 14.05
C ALA A 39 -1.88 -13.57 14.88
N ALA A 40 -1.94 -13.42 16.21
CA ALA A 40 -0.85 -13.81 17.10
C ALA A 40 -0.55 -15.32 17.02
N ALA A 41 -1.60 -16.16 16.98
CA ALA A 41 -1.43 -17.61 16.82
C ALA A 41 -0.84 -17.97 15.46
N ALA A 42 -1.33 -17.36 14.37
CA ALA A 42 -0.84 -17.61 13.02
C ALA A 42 0.62 -17.19 12.83
N ALA A 43 1.07 -16.13 13.51
CA ALA A 43 2.45 -15.70 13.52
C ALA A 43 3.37 -16.57 14.40
N GLY A 44 2.81 -17.51 15.18
CA GLY A 44 3.57 -18.45 16.01
C GLY A 44 3.91 -17.97 17.42
N PHE A 45 3.22 -16.97 17.95
CA PHE A 45 3.41 -16.56 19.35
C PHE A 45 3.01 -17.68 20.32
N HIS A 46 3.68 -17.74 21.47
CA HIS A 46 3.38 -18.71 22.54
C HIS A 46 2.38 -18.18 23.56
N GLY A 47 2.18 -16.86 23.58
CA GLY A 47 1.25 -16.23 24.50
C GLY A 47 0.93 -14.80 24.14
N VAL A 48 -0.07 -14.27 24.84
CA VAL A 48 -0.58 -12.92 24.68
C VAL A 48 -0.75 -12.24 26.01
N GLU A 49 -0.54 -10.92 26.04
CA GLU A 49 -1.04 -10.08 27.12
C GLU A 49 -2.39 -9.53 26.70
N VAL A 50 -3.44 -9.80 27.49
CA VAL A 50 -4.79 -9.31 27.20
C VAL A 50 -4.92 -7.89 27.72
N PHE A 51 -5.06 -6.95 26.80
CA PHE A 51 -5.31 -5.55 27.12
C PHE A 51 -6.78 -5.36 27.55
N GLU A 52 -7.00 -4.61 28.62
CA GLU A 52 -8.31 -4.45 29.28
C GLU A 52 -9.38 -3.96 28.30
N ASN A 53 -9.07 -2.98 27.47
CA ASN A 53 -10.03 -2.42 26.51
C ASN A 53 -10.47 -3.44 25.46
N ASP A 54 -9.57 -4.34 25.02
CA ASP A 54 -9.92 -5.38 24.05
C ASP A 54 -10.88 -6.40 24.67
N LEU A 55 -10.68 -6.73 25.95
CA LEU A 55 -11.59 -7.62 26.67
C LEU A 55 -12.95 -6.96 26.94
N ILE A 56 -12.98 -5.67 27.28
CA ILE A 56 -14.23 -4.93 27.52
C ILE A 56 -15.05 -4.81 26.23
N ALA A 57 -14.40 -4.57 25.08
CA ALA A 57 -15.06 -4.45 23.79
C ALA A 57 -15.47 -5.81 23.19
N SER A 58 -14.90 -6.90 23.67
CA SER A 58 -15.15 -8.25 23.16
C SER A 58 -16.55 -8.76 23.53
N PRO A 59 -17.27 -9.42 22.60
CA PRO A 59 -18.53 -10.10 22.91
C PRO A 59 -18.32 -11.42 23.68
N TRP A 60 -17.09 -11.92 23.78
CA TRP A 60 -16.76 -13.14 24.51
C TRP A 60 -16.62 -12.90 26.01
N SER A 61 -17.13 -13.82 26.81
CA SER A 61 -16.85 -13.86 28.24
C SER A 61 -15.35 -14.13 28.49
N PRO A 62 -14.79 -13.71 29.65
CA PRO A 62 -13.41 -14.00 29.99
C PRO A 62 -13.08 -15.51 29.92
N GLN A 63 -13.99 -16.37 30.38
CA GLN A 63 -13.83 -17.82 30.27
C GLN A 63 -13.71 -18.29 28.82
N ARG A 64 -14.52 -17.76 27.92
CA ARG A 64 -14.44 -18.09 26.49
C ARG A 64 -13.14 -17.58 25.88
N VAL A 65 -12.68 -16.39 26.23
CA VAL A 65 -11.37 -15.88 25.79
C VAL A 65 -10.25 -16.84 26.20
N GLY A 66 -10.24 -17.30 27.47
CA GLY A 66 -9.29 -18.32 27.94
C GLY A 66 -9.32 -19.61 27.13
N GLN A 67 -10.52 -20.12 26.82
CA GLN A 67 -10.71 -21.32 25.99
C GLN A 67 -10.22 -21.13 24.55
N GLU A 68 -10.48 -19.96 23.96
CA GLU A 68 -10.08 -19.65 22.59
C GLU A 68 -8.55 -19.44 22.46
N CYS A 69 -7.91 -18.85 23.48
CA CYS A 69 -6.46 -18.83 23.59
C CYS A 69 -5.88 -20.24 23.68
N ALA A 70 -6.40 -21.08 24.59
CA ALA A 70 -5.94 -22.46 24.74
C ALA A 70 -6.10 -23.28 23.45
N ARG A 71 -7.23 -23.13 22.75
CA ARG A 71 -7.50 -23.80 21.46
C ARG A 71 -6.48 -23.42 20.38
N ARG A 72 -5.91 -22.22 20.45
CA ARG A 72 -4.88 -21.71 19.53
C ARG A 72 -3.45 -21.97 20.01
N GLY A 73 -3.27 -22.62 21.17
CA GLY A 73 -1.95 -22.83 21.76
C GLY A 73 -1.35 -21.56 22.39
N LEU A 74 -2.16 -20.53 22.64
CA LEU A 74 -1.72 -19.29 23.27
C LEU A 74 -1.95 -19.34 24.79
N SER A 75 -0.90 -19.03 25.56
CA SER A 75 -1.03 -18.74 26.99
C SER A 75 -1.38 -17.27 27.23
N ILE A 76 -2.18 -16.96 28.25
CA ILE A 76 -2.41 -15.56 28.66
C ILE A 76 -1.35 -15.19 29.69
N VAL A 77 -0.31 -14.49 29.27
CA VAL A 77 0.89 -14.24 30.09
C VAL A 77 0.64 -13.16 31.15
N ALA A 78 -0.20 -12.18 30.82
CA ALA A 78 -0.65 -11.13 31.73
C ALA A 78 -2.02 -10.57 31.30
N TYR A 79 -2.73 -9.99 32.27
CA TYR A 79 -3.85 -9.07 32.03
C TYR A 79 -3.42 -7.66 32.45
N GLN A 80 -3.68 -6.67 31.60
CA GLN A 80 -3.15 -5.33 31.78
C GLN A 80 -4.02 -4.24 31.14
N PRO A 81 -3.91 -2.98 31.55
CA PRO A 81 -3.21 -2.49 32.75
C PRO A 81 -4.15 -2.39 33.96
N PHE A 82 -3.58 -2.37 35.17
CA PHE A 82 -4.27 -1.90 36.38
C PHE A 82 -3.60 -0.60 36.86
N ARG A 83 -4.32 0.52 36.78
CA ARG A 83 -3.76 1.86 37.07
C ARG A 83 -4.10 2.36 38.47
N ASP A 84 -3.29 3.30 38.94
CA ASP A 84 -3.53 4.18 40.11
C ASP A 84 -3.89 3.41 41.38
N PHE A 85 -2.96 2.58 41.88
CA PHE A 85 -3.21 1.74 43.04
C PHE A 85 -2.57 2.27 44.33
N GLU A 86 -1.27 2.55 44.30
CA GLU A 86 -0.39 2.71 45.46
C GLU A 86 -0.26 4.17 45.96
N ALA A 87 0.19 4.29 47.21
CA ALA A 87 0.42 5.55 47.93
C ALA A 87 -0.80 6.48 47.98
N VAL A 88 -2.01 5.92 48.13
CA VAL A 88 -3.27 6.68 48.17
C VAL A 88 -3.90 6.71 49.56
N ALA A 89 -4.86 7.61 49.77
CA ALA A 89 -5.62 7.69 51.01
C ALA A 89 -6.40 6.39 51.31
N PRO A 90 -6.69 6.06 52.60
CA PRO A 90 -7.30 4.78 52.98
C PRO A 90 -8.66 4.47 52.34
N ASP A 91 -9.48 5.48 52.04
CA ASP A 91 -10.76 5.34 51.37
C ASP A 91 -10.61 4.99 49.88
N VAL A 92 -9.65 5.62 49.21
CA VAL A 92 -9.26 5.31 47.82
C VAL A 92 -8.66 3.90 47.77
N LEU A 93 -7.76 3.54 48.70
CA LEU A 93 -7.21 2.20 48.81
C LEU A 93 -8.32 1.14 48.95
N ARG A 94 -9.31 1.36 49.84
CA ARG A 94 -10.47 0.46 49.96
C ARG A 94 -11.23 0.31 48.65
N ALA A 95 -11.35 1.37 47.84
CA ALA A 95 -12.00 1.29 46.53
C ALA A 95 -11.15 0.53 45.50
N ASN A 96 -9.85 0.79 45.47
CA ASN A 96 -8.88 0.12 44.63
C ASN A 96 -8.79 -1.38 44.93
N LEU A 97 -8.80 -1.78 46.19
CA LEU A 97 -8.83 -3.18 46.60
C LEU A 97 -10.12 -3.88 46.13
N ARG A 98 -11.28 -3.23 46.22
CA ARG A 98 -12.54 -3.78 45.65
C ARG A 98 -12.42 -3.97 44.13
N ARG A 99 -11.80 -3.03 43.42
CA ARG A 99 -11.55 -3.14 41.97
C ARG A 99 -10.58 -4.29 41.67
N ALA A 100 -9.51 -4.43 42.46
CA ALA A 100 -8.54 -5.52 42.34
C ALA A 100 -9.18 -6.90 42.50
N GLU A 101 -10.05 -7.10 43.51
CA GLU A 101 -10.76 -8.38 43.69
C GLU A 101 -11.59 -8.77 42.46
N ARG A 102 -12.25 -7.79 41.82
CA ARG A 102 -12.98 -8.02 40.56
C ARG A 102 -12.05 -8.37 39.40
N LYS A 103 -10.85 -7.81 39.38
CA LYS A 103 -9.84 -8.19 38.38
C LYS A 103 -9.29 -9.59 38.65
N PHE A 104 -9.10 -9.98 39.91
CA PHE A 104 -8.71 -11.34 40.25
C PHE A 104 -9.77 -12.38 39.82
N ASP A 105 -11.07 -12.10 40.03
CA ASP A 105 -12.17 -12.93 39.51
C ASP A 105 -12.08 -13.11 37.98
N LEU A 106 -11.64 -12.06 37.27
CA LEU A 106 -11.49 -12.05 35.82
C LEU A 106 -10.24 -12.81 35.37
N LEU A 107 -9.11 -12.66 36.07
CA LEU A 107 -7.88 -13.40 35.78
C LEU A 107 -8.10 -14.92 35.92
N GLU A 108 -8.79 -15.35 36.97
CA GLU A 108 -9.14 -16.76 37.18
C GLU A 108 -9.99 -17.31 36.02
N GLN A 109 -10.97 -16.54 35.53
CA GLN A 109 -11.78 -16.92 34.38
C GLN A 109 -10.98 -16.96 33.08
N LEU A 110 -10.08 -16.00 32.85
CA LEU A 110 -9.17 -16.01 31.70
C LEU A 110 -8.20 -17.20 31.76
N GLY A 111 -7.86 -17.68 32.96
CA GLY A 111 -6.74 -18.59 33.19
C GLY A 111 -5.38 -17.88 33.19
N ALA A 112 -5.35 -16.58 33.49
CA ALA A 112 -4.15 -15.77 33.61
C ALA A 112 -3.63 -15.74 35.06
N GLN A 113 -2.31 -15.66 35.26
CA GLN A 113 -1.69 -15.68 36.59
C GLN A 113 -1.07 -14.34 37.02
N THR A 114 -0.95 -13.38 36.11
CA THR A 114 -0.22 -12.12 36.34
C THR A 114 -1.11 -10.93 36.02
N LEU A 115 -1.27 -10.02 36.99
CA LEU A 115 -1.85 -8.70 36.80
C LEU A 115 -0.71 -7.67 36.71
N LEU A 116 -0.65 -6.90 35.62
CA LEU A 116 0.26 -5.75 35.53
C LEU A 116 -0.37 -4.55 36.25
N VAL A 117 0.39 -3.94 37.15
CA VAL A 117 0.00 -2.72 37.87
C VAL A 117 0.97 -1.61 37.49
N CYS A 118 0.48 -0.58 36.81
CA CYS A 118 1.29 0.59 36.48
C CYS A 118 1.43 1.51 37.69
N SER A 119 2.59 2.15 37.85
CA SER A 119 2.81 3.22 38.83
C SER A 119 1.79 4.33 38.68
N SER A 120 1.31 4.85 39.80
CA SER A 120 0.22 5.82 39.87
C SER A 120 0.56 7.16 39.19
N GLU A 121 -0.39 7.65 38.41
CA GLU A 121 -0.40 8.99 37.79
C GLU A 121 -1.35 9.93 38.54
N SER A 122 -2.18 9.38 39.43
CA SER A 122 -3.22 10.11 40.16
C SER A 122 -2.68 11.31 40.94
N ALA A 123 -3.45 12.41 40.94
CA ALA A 123 -3.17 13.56 41.79
C ALA A 123 -3.32 13.25 43.30
N ASP A 124 -4.05 12.18 43.63
CA ASP A 124 -4.34 11.77 45.01
C ASP A 124 -3.26 10.87 45.61
N CYS A 125 -2.28 10.41 44.83
CA CYS A 125 -1.14 9.69 45.40
C CYS A 125 -0.15 10.67 46.05
N VAL A 126 0.58 10.19 47.05
CA VAL A 126 1.59 10.95 47.81
C VAL A 126 2.98 10.34 47.62
N ASP A 127 4.01 11.15 47.84
CA ASP A 127 5.42 10.73 47.74
C ASP A 127 5.85 10.00 49.04
N ASP A 128 5.35 8.78 49.23
CA ASP A 128 5.62 7.96 50.41
C ASP A 128 5.88 6.49 50.00
N ASP A 129 7.16 6.11 50.00
CA ASP A 129 7.61 4.77 49.62
C ASP A 129 7.18 3.68 50.60
N ASP A 130 7.11 4.01 51.90
CA ASP A 130 6.73 3.05 52.94
C ASP A 130 5.24 2.73 52.79
N LEU A 131 4.42 3.76 52.55
CA LEU A 131 3.00 3.59 52.23
C LEU A 131 2.80 2.84 50.90
N ALA A 132 3.57 3.17 49.85
CA ALA A 132 3.51 2.44 48.59
C ALA A 132 3.82 0.95 48.77
N ALA A 133 4.86 0.63 49.55
CA ALA A 133 5.26 -0.74 49.83
C ALA A 133 4.20 -1.49 50.67
N GLU A 134 3.63 -0.85 51.69
CA GLU A 134 2.55 -1.41 52.51
C GLU A 134 1.33 -1.75 51.64
N GLN A 135 0.88 -0.81 50.82
CA GLN A 135 -0.30 -1.01 49.98
C GLN A 135 -0.07 -2.07 48.90
N LEU A 136 1.08 -2.05 48.22
CA LEU A 136 1.43 -3.08 47.24
C LEU A 136 1.61 -4.46 47.88
N HIS A 137 2.09 -4.53 49.12
CA HIS A 137 2.10 -5.77 49.90
C HIS A 137 0.68 -6.28 50.14
N GLU A 138 -0.25 -5.42 50.57
CA GLU A 138 -1.65 -5.82 50.79
C GLU A 138 -2.30 -6.34 49.49
N LEU A 139 -2.05 -5.67 48.36
CA LEU A 139 -2.52 -6.14 47.05
C LEU A 139 -1.96 -7.52 46.70
N ALA A 140 -0.66 -7.69 46.90
CA ALA A 140 0.04 -8.92 46.57
C ALA A 140 -0.37 -10.09 47.48
N ASP A 141 -0.64 -9.84 48.76
CA ASP A 141 -1.15 -10.86 49.69
C ASP A 141 -2.52 -11.39 49.22
N ARG A 142 -3.44 -10.49 48.83
CA ARG A 142 -4.75 -10.86 48.28
C ARG A 142 -4.62 -11.65 46.98
N ALA A 143 -3.77 -11.20 46.06
CA ALA A 143 -3.48 -11.93 44.82
C ALA A 143 -2.92 -13.33 45.11
N HIS A 144 -1.99 -13.44 46.06
CA HIS A 144 -1.29 -14.68 46.39
C HIS A 144 -2.20 -15.75 46.98
N ARG A 145 -3.16 -15.37 47.83
CA ARG A 145 -4.18 -16.30 48.35
C ARG A 145 -5.00 -16.98 47.24
N ARG A 146 -5.03 -16.37 46.05
CA ARG A 146 -5.71 -16.87 44.83
C ARG A 146 -4.74 -17.49 43.82
N GLY A 147 -3.46 -17.65 44.17
CA GLY A 147 -2.43 -18.15 43.27
C GLY A 147 -2.02 -17.17 42.16
N LEU A 148 -2.37 -15.89 42.29
CA LEU A 148 -2.06 -14.82 41.34
C LEU A 148 -0.80 -14.06 41.77
N ARG A 149 -0.25 -13.27 40.83
CA ARG A 149 0.95 -12.44 41.02
C ARG A 149 0.73 -11.03 40.49
N ILE A 150 1.43 -10.07 41.09
CA ILE A 150 1.43 -8.66 40.71
C ILE A 150 2.78 -8.30 40.10
N ALA A 151 2.75 -7.81 38.85
CA ALA A 151 3.91 -7.24 38.17
C ALA A 151 3.79 -5.71 38.20
N TYR A 152 4.59 -5.05 39.03
CA TYR A 152 4.57 -3.60 39.19
C TYR A 152 5.48 -2.92 38.15
N GLU A 153 4.91 -2.03 37.34
CA GLU A 153 5.54 -1.35 36.23
C GLU A 153 5.74 0.14 36.53
N PRO A 154 6.98 0.66 36.58
CA PRO A 154 7.23 2.09 36.63
C PRO A 154 7.04 2.72 35.25
N LEU A 155 5.96 3.47 35.07
CA LEU A 155 5.76 4.29 33.89
C LEU A 155 6.76 5.44 33.88
N ALA A 156 7.33 5.76 32.72
CA ALA A 156 8.31 6.85 32.60
C ALA A 156 7.77 8.25 33.02
N TRP A 157 6.46 8.38 33.14
CA TRP A 157 5.72 9.56 33.60
C TRP A 157 4.90 9.32 34.88
N GLY A 158 5.13 8.21 35.59
CA GLY A 158 4.55 8.00 36.91
C GLY A 158 4.84 9.19 37.83
N ARG A 159 3.87 9.55 38.68
CA ARG A 159 3.92 10.82 39.44
C ARG A 159 5.13 10.88 40.37
N PHE A 160 5.40 9.79 41.08
CA PHE A 160 6.55 9.67 41.98
C PHE A 160 7.46 8.50 41.62
N VAL A 161 6.88 7.35 41.28
CA VAL A 161 7.63 6.16 40.86
C VAL A 161 7.67 6.11 39.34
N ASN A 162 8.82 6.46 38.75
CA ASN A 162 8.97 6.52 37.29
C ASN A 162 10.29 5.97 36.76
N THR A 163 11.00 5.20 37.59
CA THR A 163 12.26 4.52 37.23
C THR A 163 12.25 3.10 37.77
N TYR A 164 12.93 2.17 37.10
CA TYR A 164 13.00 0.78 37.57
C TYR A 164 13.75 0.62 38.90
N PRO A 165 14.82 1.39 39.24
CA PRO A 165 15.48 1.27 40.53
C PRO A 165 14.58 1.70 41.68
N HIS A 166 13.74 2.72 41.47
CA HIS A 166 12.77 3.18 42.47
C HIS A 166 11.67 2.14 42.69
N ALA A 167 11.06 1.63 41.62
CA ALA A 167 10.09 0.54 41.74
C ALA A 167 10.70 -0.69 42.43
N TRP A 168 11.94 -1.05 42.12
CA TRP A 168 12.64 -2.16 42.78
C TRP A 168 12.81 -1.93 44.27
N ARG A 169 13.16 -0.71 44.70
CA ARG A 169 13.28 -0.36 46.12
C ARG A 169 11.97 -0.61 46.87
N ILE A 170 10.84 -0.20 46.30
CA ILE A 170 9.50 -0.39 46.87
C ILE A 170 9.13 -1.89 46.88
N VAL A 171 9.28 -2.59 45.75
CA VAL A 171 8.98 -4.04 45.66
C VAL A 171 9.83 -4.86 46.66
N ARG A 172 11.10 -4.50 46.80
CA ARG A 172 12.00 -5.12 47.79
C ARG A 172 11.57 -4.79 49.22
N HIS A 173 11.15 -3.56 49.49
CA HIS A 173 10.68 -3.15 50.82
C HIS A 173 9.37 -3.85 51.21
N ALA A 174 8.42 -3.94 50.28
CA ALA A 174 7.18 -4.69 50.44
C ALA A 174 7.41 -6.19 50.70
N ASN A 175 8.52 -6.75 50.18
CA ASN A 175 9.00 -8.10 50.50
C ASN A 175 7.93 -9.22 50.42
N HIS A 176 7.08 -9.19 49.37
CA HIS A 176 6.03 -10.20 49.19
C HIS A 176 6.38 -11.17 48.04
N PRO A 177 6.23 -12.51 48.18
CA PRO A 177 6.61 -13.46 47.13
C PRO A 177 5.80 -13.30 45.84
N ALA A 178 4.54 -12.87 45.92
CA ALA A 178 3.67 -12.59 44.77
C ALA A 178 3.75 -11.15 44.23
N LEU A 179 4.73 -10.35 44.67
CA LEU A 179 5.03 -9.04 44.11
C LEU A 179 6.40 -9.06 43.43
N GLY A 180 6.43 -8.63 42.18
CA GLY A 180 7.60 -8.49 41.34
C GLY A 180 7.50 -7.28 40.42
N LEU A 181 8.51 -7.08 39.57
CA LEU A 181 8.56 -6.00 38.59
C LEU A 181 8.05 -6.46 37.23
N CYS A 182 7.40 -5.53 36.54
CA CYS A 182 7.39 -5.49 35.08
C CYS A 182 8.55 -4.60 34.63
N LEU A 183 9.41 -5.10 33.74
CA LEU A 183 10.45 -4.30 33.10
C LEU A 183 10.02 -4.02 31.66
N ASP A 184 9.71 -2.77 31.36
CA ASP A 184 9.44 -2.30 30.00
C ASP A 184 10.66 -1.56 29.44
N SER A 185 11.13 -1.97 28.26
CA SER A 185 12.34 -1.39 27.66
C SER A 185 12.18 0.06 27.26
N PHE A 186 10.98 0.49 26.83
CA PHE A 186 10.74 1.88 26.47
C PHE A 186 10.82 2.78 27.70
N HIS A 187 10.17 2.40 28.80
CA HIS A 187 10.17 3.19 30.02
C HIS A 187 11.58 3.38 30.61
N VAL A 188 12.43 2.35 30.53
CA VAL A 188 13.83 2.44 30.98
C VAL A 188 14.68 3.26 30.00
N LEU A 189 14.64 2.95 28.70
CA LEU A 189 15.60 3.50 27.73
C LEU A 189 15.25 4.91 27.24
N SER A 190 13.96 5.29 27.25
CA SER A 190 13.52 6.67 26.93
C SER A 190 14.04 7.70 27.94
N ARG A 191 14.26 7.28 29.19
CA ARG A 191 14.81 8.11 30.27
C ARG A 191 16.34 8.14 30.31
N GLY A 192 17.00 7.37 29.45
CA GLY A 192 18.46 7.26 29.43
C GLY A 192 19.04 6.54 30.65
N GLU A 193 18.23 5.72 31.34
CA GLU A 193 18.71 4.91 32.46
C GLU A 193 19.69 3.82 31.98
N ASP A 194 20.70 3.52 32.80
CA ASP A 194 21.65 2.45 32.50
C ASP A 194 21.00 1.07 32.78
N PRO A 195 20.78 0.24 31.76
CA PRO A 195 20.19 -1.09 31.94
C PRO A 195 21.12 -2.06 32.70
N ALA A 196 22.40 -1.73 32.87
CA ALA A 196 23.33 -2.58 33.63
C ALA A 196 22.91 -2.78 35.09
N GLY A 197 22.24 -1.77 35.68
CA GLY A 197 21.74 -1.83 37.05
C GLY A 197 20.64 -2.87 37.27
N ILE A 198 19.95 -3.33 36.21
CA ILE A 198 18.91 -4.38 36.31
C ILE A 198 19.46 -5.67 36.95
N ARG A 199 20.76 -5.93 36.82
CA ARG A 199 21.43 -7.11 37.39
C ARG A 199 21.29 -7.24 38.92
N VAL A 200 20.95 -6.18 39.63
CA VAL A 200 20.71 -6.21 41.08
C VAL A 200 19.33 -6.77 41.46
N VAL A 201 18.42 -6.85 40.49
CA VAL A 201 17.08 -7.43 40.67
C VAL A 201 17.19 -8.95 40.48
N PRO A 202 16.76 -9.78 41.45
CA PRO A 202 16.69 -11.22 41.25
C PRO A 202 15.77 -11.57 40.08
N GLY A 203 16.14 -12.51 39.21
CA GLY A 203 15.31 -12.89 38.07
C GLY A 203 13.93 -13.42 38.47
N SER A 204 13.83 -14.07 39.64
CA SER A 204 12.57 -14.50 40.26
C SER A 204 11.67 -13.34 40.72
N LYS A 205 12.16 -12.11 40.69
CA LYS A 205 11.40 -10.88 40.97
C LYS A 205 11.06 -10.09 39.72
N VAL A 206 11.43 -10.56 38.52
CA VAL A 206 10.93 -10.02 37.25
C VAL A 206 9.78 -10.92 36.81
N PHE A 207 8.55 -10.42 36.85
CA PHE A 207 7.36 -11.21 36.53
C PHE A 207 6.87 -11.04 35.10
N LEU A 208 7.24 -9.92 34.47
CA LEU A 208 6.88 -9.59 33.10
C LEU A 208 8.01 -8.75 32.48
N LEU A 209 8.28 -8.97 31.20
CA LEU A 209 9.26 -8.24 30.41
C LEU A 209 8.57 -7.78 29.13
N GLN A 210 8.49 -6.48 28.94
CA GLN A 210 7.89 -5.85 27.76
C GLN A 210 8.97 -5.15 26.94
N LEU A 211 8.89 -5.35 25.63
CA LEU A 211 9.89 -4.92 24.67
C LEU A 211 9.24 -4.01 23.64
N ALA A 212 9.84 -2.84 23.52
CA ALA A 212 9.49 -1.79 22.59
C ALA A 212 10.76 -0.99 22.27
N ASP A 213 11.05 -0.89 20.97
CA ASP A 213 12.06 0.01 20.44
C ASP A 213 11.44 1.40 20.24
N ALA A 214 12.27 2.41 20.01
CA ALA A 214 11.80 3.73 19.60
C ALA A 214 12.94 4.56 18.97
N PRO A 215 12.63 5.49 18.05
CA PRO A 215 13.59 6.49 17.61
C PRO A 215 13.89 7.47 18.75
N ARG A 216 15.11 8.01 18.85
CA ARG A 216 15.40 9.06 19.85
C ARG A 216 14.74 10.37 19.46
N LEU A 217 13.67 10.74 20.15
CA LEU A 217 12.92 11.98 19.92
C LEU A 217 13.08 12.94 21.11
N LYS A 218 13.06 14.25 20.81
CA LYS A 218 12.98 15.31 21.83
C LYS A 218 11.53 15.78 21.93
N MET A 219 10.72 15.09 22.72
CA MET A 219 9.30 15.40 22.91
C MET A 219 8.80 14.91 24.28
N ASP A 220 7.55 15.20 24.61
CA ASP A 220 6.89 14.65 25.79
C ASP A 220 6.90 13.11 25.76
N VAL A 221 7.25 12.47 26.87
CA VAL A 221 7.47 11.01 26.92
C VAL A 221 6.16 10.22 26.79
N VAL A 222 5.02 10.79 27.19
CA VAL A 222 3.70 10.15 27.04
C VAL A 222 3.35 10.10 25.56
N GLU A 223 3.45 11.25 24.88
CA GLU A 223 3.22 11.35 23.43
C GLU A 223 4.21 10.47 22.65
N TRP A 224 5.49 10.46 23.07
CA TRP A 224 6.50 9.58 22.49
C TRP A 224 6.09 8.10 22.60
N SER A 225 5.69 7.68 23.80
CA SER A 225 5.30 6.30 24.08
C SER A 225 4.03 5.89 23.34
N ARG A 226 3.04 6.77 23.19
CA ARG A 226 1.73 6.44 22.60
C ARG A 226 1.76 6.31 21.09
N HIS A 227 2.68 7.01 20.42
CA HIS A 227 2.65 7.18 18.97
C HIS A 227 3.88 6.63 18.24
N HIS A 228 5.05 6.53 18.91
CA HIS A 228 6.31 6.22 18.22
C HIS A 228 7.10 5.06 18.83
N ARG A 229 6.47 4.17 19.61
CA ARG A 229 7.09 2.85 19.87
C ARG A 229 7.17 2.08 18.55
N LEU A 230 8.19 1.25 18.42
CA LEU A 230 8.47 0.41 17.26
C LEU A 230 8.78 -1.01 17.71
N PHE A 231 8.63 -1.97 16.80
CA PHE A 231 9.13 -3.31 17.05
C PHE A 231 10.68 -3.32 17.13
N PRO A 232 11.28 -4.25 17.91
CA PRO A 232 12.71 -4.39 18.04
C PRO A 232 13.49 -4.35 16.72
N GLY A 233 14.45 -3.42 16.63
CA GLY A 233 15.34 -3.29 15.49
C GLY A 233 14.94 -2.23 14.46
N LEU A 234 13.89 -1.47 14.70
CA LEU A 234 13.52 -0.33 13.87
C LEU A 234 13.82 1.02 14.52
N GLY A 235 14.08 1.04 15.82
CA GLY A 235 14.43 2.25 16.56
C GLY A 235 15.92 2.36 16.86
N SER A 236 16.23 3.15 17.88
CA SER A 236 17.59 3.53 18.28
C SER A 236 17.98 3.01 19.66
N PHE A 237 17.14 2.19 20.29
CA PHE A 237 17.38 1.65 21.61
C PHE A 237 18.29 0.42 21.58
N ASP A 238 19.18 0.29 22.58
CA ASP A 238 20.00 -0.92 22.76
C ASP A 238 19.20 -2.02 23.47
N LEU A 239 18.24 -2.59 22.74
CA LEU A 239 17.43 -3.70 23.25
C LEU A 239 18.25 -4.98 23.47
N SER A 240 19.36 -5.16 22.75
CA SER A 240 20.21 -6.34 22.91
C SER A 240 20.97 -6.29 24.24
N GLY A 241 21.51 -5.13 24.59
CA GLY A 241 22.04 -4.87 25.93
C GLY A 241 20.97 -5.06 26.99
N PHE A 242 19.83 -4.39 26.86
CA PHE A 242 18.72 -4.45 27.81
C PHE A 242 18.26 -5.89 28.12
N VAL A 243 17.90 -6.66 27.09
CA VAL A 243 17.50 -8.07 27.26
C VAL A 243 18.64 -8.91 27.83
N GLY A 244 19.88 -8.67 27.40
CA GLY A 244 21.06 -9.35 27.94
C GLY A 244 21.23 -9.14 29.45
N HIS A 245 20.97 -7.93 29.95
CA HIS A 245 20.99 -7.60 31.38
C HIS A 245 19.85 -8.27 32.14
N VAL A 246 18.62 -8.24 31.60
CA VAL A 246 17.47 -8.92 32.22
C VAL A 246 17.70 -10.42 32.32
N LEU A 247 18.12 -11.09 31.24
CA LEU A 247 18.33 -12.54 31.25
C LEU A 247 19.47 -12.97 32.19
N THR A 248 20.46 -12.11 32.41
CA THR A 248 21.57 -12.35 33.35
C THR A 248 21.09 -12.48 34.79
N THR A 249 19.95 -11.87 35.15
CA THR A 249 19.35 -11.98 36.49
C THR A 249 18.86 -13.40 36.83
N GLY A 250 18.73 -14.26 35.81
CA GLY A 250 18.06 -15.56 35.92
C GLY A 250 16.59 -15.53 35.51
N TYR A 251 16.04 -14.39 35.05
CA TYR A 251 14.68 -14.30 34.52
C TYR A 251 14.45 -15.35 33.42
N ASP A 252 13.37 -16.14 33.52
CA ASP A 252 13.00 -17.24 32.63
C ASP A 252 11.59 -17.09 32.01
N GLY A 253 10.95 -15.94 32.23
CA GLY A 253 9.64 -15.62 31.66
C GLY A 253 9.69 -15.26 30.16
N PRO A 254 8.52 -14.94 29.57
CA PRO A 254 8.42 -14.65 28.15
C PRO A 254 9.07 -13.31 27.77
N LEU A 255 9.64 -13.24 26.57
CA LEU A 255 9.96 -11.97 25.91
C LEU A 255 8.67 -11.47 25.24
N SER A 256 8.07 -10.42 25.80
CA SER A 256 6.80 -9.90 25.31
C SER A 256 6.95 -8.57 24.59
N LEU A 257 6.14 -8.33 23.56
CA LEU A 257 6.08 -7.04 22.86
C LEU A 257 4.94 -6.19 23.41
N GLU A 258 5.23 -4.91 23.69
CA GLU A 258 4.21 -3.91 24.03
C GLU A 258 4.46 -2.60 23.28
N VAL A 259 3.88 -2.49 22.09
CA VAL A 259 4.13 -1.41 21.14
C VAL A 259 2.86 -0.63 20.87
N PHE A 260 2.91 0.67 21.21
CA PHE A 260 1.87 1.65 20.89
C PHE A 260 2.36 2.45 19.67
N ASN A 261 1.79 2.14 18.50
CA ASN A 261 2.15 2.77 17.24
C ASN A 261 0.88 2.99 16.40
N ASP A 262 0.73 4.19 15.85
CA ASP A 262 -0.48 4.57 15.13
C ASP A 262 -0.67 3.77 13.83
N VAL A 263 0.42 3.42 13.13
CA VAL A 263 0.36 2.64 11.89
C VAL A 263 -0.03 1.20 12.20
N TYR A 264 0.63 0.55 13.17
CA TYR A 264 0.35 -0.86 13.50
C TYR A 264 -1.08 -1.06 14.01
N ARG A 265 -1.68 -0.04 14.62
CA ARG A 265 -3.07 -0.03 15.09
C ARG A 265 -4.10 0.20 14.00
N GLN A 266 -3.67 0.54 12.79
CA GLN A 266 -4.53 0.75 11.63
C GLN A 266 -4.29 -0.30 10.54
N ALA A 267 -3.12 -0.94 10.52
CA ALA A 267 -2.74 -1.99 9.58
C ALA A 267 -3.46 -3.32 9.83
N ASP A 268 -3.40 -4.27 8.89
CA ASP A 268 -3.89 -5.64 9.09
C ASP A 268 -3.16 -6.33 10.26
N PRO A 269 -3.88 -6.88 11.27
CA PRO A 269 -3.24 -7.46 12.45
C PRO A 269 -2.35 -8.65 12.12
N ARG A 270 -2.57 -9.37 11.00
CA ARG A 270 -1.72 -10.50 10.58
C ARG A 270 -0.32 -10.03 10.18
N HIS A 271 -0.21 -8.92 9.45
CA HIS A 271 1.09 -8.37 9.04
C HIS A 271 1.87 -7.88 10.26
N ALA A 272 1.23 -7.11 11.14
CA ALA A 272 1.85 -6.62 12.36
C ALA A 272 2.29 -7.76 13.30
N ALA A 273 1.51 -8.85 13.40
CA ALA A 273 1.90 -10.03 14.19
C ALA A 273 3.13 -10.75 13.60
N ILE A 274 3.18 -10.94 12.28
CA ILE A 274 4.35 -11.53 11.60
C ILE A 274 5.60 -10.68 11.85
N ASP A 275 5.48 -9.35 11.77
CA ASP A 275 6.60 -8.45 12.03
C ASP A 275 7.03 -8.42 13.48
N GLY A 276 6.06 -8.44 14.41
CA GLY A 276 6.33 -8.63 15.83
C GLY A 276 7.14 -9.90 16.07
N MET A 277 6.73 -11.03 15.49
CA MET A 277 7.49 -12.29 15.59
C MET A 277 8.90 -12.15 15.00
N ARG A 278 9.02 -11.64 13.76
CA ARG A 278 10.30 -11.43 13.06
C ARG A 278 11.25 -10.56 13.88
N SER A 279 10.73 -9.51 14.52
CA SER A 279 11.51 -8.59 15.34
C SER A 279 12.07 -9.26 16.61
N LEU A 280 11.28 -10.11 17.28
CA LEU A 280 11.74 -10.87 18.44
C LEU A 280 12.81 -11.90 18.05
N LEU A 281 12.63 -12.60 16.93
CA LEU A 281 13.63 -13.54 16.41
C LEU A 281 14.94 -12.82 16.06
N GLY A 282 14.86 -11.66 15.39
CA GLY A 282 16.01 -10.81 15.12
C GLY A 282 16.69 -10.27 16.39
N LEU A 283 15.90 -9.95 17.43
CA LEU A 283 16.43 -9.55 18.72
C LEU A 283 17.13 -10.72 19.45
N GLN A 284 16.56 -11.91 19.43
CA GLN A 284 17.17 -13.13 19.98
C GLN A 284 18.52 -13.43 19.32
N GLU A 285 18.59 -13.36 17.98
CA GLU A 285 19.85 -13.48 17.24
C GLU A 285 20.86 -12.40 17.66
N SER A 286 20.40 -11.16 17.79
CA SER A 286 21.26 -10.06 18.20
C SER A 286 21.82 -10.26 19.62
N VAL A 287 21.02 -10.77 20.56
CA VAL A 287 21.46 -11.10 21.92
C VAL A 287 22.38 -12.34 21.90
N SER A 288 22.12 -13.34 21.05
CA SER A 288 22.95 -14.54 20.95
C SER A 288 24.35 -14.23 20.39
N THR A 289 24.46 -13.20 19.53
CA THR A 289 25.71 -12.77 18.91
C THR A 289 26.45 -11.71 19.74
N ARG A 290 25.74 -10.68 20.22
CA ARG A 290 26.34 -9.49 20.86
C ARG A 290 26.11 -9.39 22.36
N GLY A 291 25.15 -10.14 22.91
CA GLY A 291 24.81 -10.09 24.33
C GLY A 291 25.87 -10.71 25.25
N PRO A 292 25.65 -10.70 26.58
CA PRO A 292 26.56 -11.29 27.56
C PRO A 292 26.74 -12.80 27.34
N ALA A 293 27.98 -13.31 27.40
CA ALA A 293 28.33 -14.69 27.05
C ALA A 293 27.45 -15.75 27.75
N GLN A 294 27.13 -15.54 29.03
CA GLN A 294 26.33 -16.45 29.85
C GLN A 294 24.87 -16.64 29.42
N VAL A 295 24.32 -15.74 28.60
CA VAL A 295 22.91 -15.83 28.13
C VAL A 295 22.79 -16.16 26.65
N ARG A 296 23.90 -16.15 25.89
CA ARG A 296 23.89 -16.34 24.43
C ARG A 296 23.23 -17.65 24.01
N GLU A 297 23.58 -18.73 24.70
CA GLU A 297 23.04 -20.06 24.39
C GLU A 297 21.55 -20.17 24.73
N ARG A 298 21.09 -19.48 25.78
CA ARG A 298 19.67 -19.47 26.17
C ARG A 298 18.77 -18.85 25.09
N VAL A 299 19.25 -17.84 24.38
CA VAL A 299 18.46 -17.14 23.35
C VAL A 299 18.75 -17.63 21.94
N ARG A 300 19.63 -18.64 21.78
CA ARG A 300 19.96 -19.18 20.46
C ARG A 300 18.70 -19.75 19.82
N ILE A 301 18.44 -19.35 18.58
CA ILE A 301 17.40 -19.94 17.74
C ILE A 301 18.03 -21.15 17.05
N ALA A 302 17.46 -22.33 17.29
CA ALA A 302 17.91 -23.56 16.63
C ALA A 302 17.68 -23.45 15.11
N ASP A 303 18.66 -23.90 14.34
CA ASP A 303 18.60 -23.95 12.87
C ASP A 303 18.24 -22.62 12.19
N LEU A 304 18.63 -21.48 12.76
CA LEU A 304 18.62 -20.19 12.07
C LEU A 304 19.99 -19.95 11.41
N PRO A 305 20.10 -20.03 10.08
CA PRO A 305 21.34 -19.70 9.39
C PRO A 305 21.72 -18.23 9.62
N PRO A 306 23.01 -17.87 9.66
CA PRO A 306 23.44 -16.47 9.82
C PRO A 306 22.98 -15.60 8.65
N ALA A 307 22.93 -14.29 8.86
CA ALA A 307 22.67 -13.35 7.78
C ALA A 307 23.66 -13.57 6.60
N PRO A 308 23.18 -13.48 5.34
CA PRO A 308 23.99 -13.80 4.18
C PRO A 308 25.16 -12.83 4.02
N ALA A 309 26.33 -13.37 3.63
CA ALA A 309 27.44 -12.55 3.18
C ALA A 309 27.17 -12.07 1.75
N LEU A 310 26.86 -10.77 1.61
CA LEU A 310 26.39 -10.21 0.34
C LEU A 310 27.56 -9.77 -0.57
N GLY A 311 27.56 -10.26 -1.81
CA GLY A 311 28.55 -9.91 -2.84
C GLY A 311 28.18 -8.69 -3.71
N GLY A 312 26.94 -8.22 -3.61
CA GLY A 312 26.41 -7.09 -4.39
C GLY A 312 25.17 -7.48 -5.21
N TYR A 313 24.66 -6.54 -6.00
CA TYR A 313 23.53 -6.77 -6.89
C TYR A 313 23.90 -7.72 -8.04
N VAL A 314 23.02 -8.68 -8.31
CA VAL A 314 23.15 -9.61 -9.45
C VAL A 314 22.32 -9.14 -10.63
N PHE A 315 21.06 -8.75 -10.38
CA PHE A 315 20.19 -8.07 -11.33
C PHE A 315 19.07 -7.31 -10.60
N THR A 316 18.43 -6.39 -11.30
CA THR A 316 17.14 -5.81 -10.90
C THR A 316 16.12 -6.11 -11.99
N GLU A 317 14.95 -6.58 -11.60
CA GLU A 317 13.86 -6.93 -12.51
C GLU A 317 12.77 -5.86 -12.49
N LEU A 318 12.43 -5.39 -13.68
CA LEU A 318 11.37 -4.44 -13.92
C LEU A 318 10.17 -5.17 -14.53
N ALA A 319 9.02 -5.05 -13.89
CA ALA A 319 7.74 -5.39 -14.50
C ALA A 319 7.38 -4.27 -15.48
N VAL A 320 7.12 -4.65 -16.73
CA VAL A 320 6.79 -3.74 -17.83
C VAL A 320 5.67 -4.34 -18.69
N ASP A 321 4.97 -3.48 -19.41
CA ASP A 321 3.97 -3.86 -20.41
C ASP A 321 4.41 -3.46 -21.83
N GLU A 322 3.56 -3.73 -22.82
CA GLU A 322 3.78 -3.38 -24.23
C GLU A 322 4.00 -1.87 -24.46
N VAL A 323 3.56 -1.01 -23.53
CA VAL A 323 3.66 0.45 -23.63
C VAL A 323 4.93 0.98 -22.98
N SER A 324 5.17 0.61 -21.72
CA SER A 324 6.29 1.06 -20.90
C SER A 324 7.59 0.34 -21.26
N GLY A 325 7.54 -0.93 -21.65
CA GLY A 325 8.71 -1.74 -21.98
C GLY A 325 9.57 -1.13 -23.08
N PRO A 326 9.02 -0.74 -24.25
CA PRO A 326 9.78 -0.06 -25.29
C PRO A 326 10.39 1.28 -24.86
N VAL A 327 9.73 2.02 -23.96
CA VAL A 327 10.25 3.29 -23.41
C VAL A 327 11.45 3.04 -22.50
N VAL A 328 11.35 2.05 -21.61
CA VAL A 328 12.45 1.65 -20.72
C VAL A 328 13.62 1.10 -21.53
N ALA A 329 13.36 0.22 -22.50
CA ALA A 329 14.38 -0.36 -23.38
C ALA A 329 15.17 0.70 -24.16
N ARG A 330 14.49 1.67 -24.79
CA ARG A 330 15.15 2.79 -25.48
C ARG A 330 15.99 3.64 -24.52
N THR A 331 15.49 3.85 -23.31
CA THR A 331 16.23 4.62 -22.30
C THR A 331 17.47 3.87 -21.83
N LEU A 332 17.37 2.55 -21.57
CA LEU A 332 18.53 1.71 -21.24
C LEU A 332 19.58 1.76 -22.35
N ALA A 333 19.17 1.62 -23.62
CA ALA A 333 20.07 1.74 -24.77
C ALA A 333 20.77 3.11 -24.81
N ALA A 334 20.02 4.20 -24.56
CA ALA A 334 20.56 5.56 -24.55
C ALA A 334 21.46 5.84 -23.32
N LEU A 335 21.27 5.11 -22.22
CA LEU A 335 22.18 5.08 -21.08
C LEU A 335 23.42 4.20 -21.34
N GLY A 336 23.53 3.54 -22.51
CA GLY A 336 24.68 2.71 -22.88
C GLY A 336 24.54 1.22 -22.58
N PHE A 337 23.37 0.75 -22.14
CA PHE A 337 23.11 -0.69 -21.95
C PHE A 337 22.90 -1.40 -23.28
N ALA A 338 23.46 -2.60 -23.38
CA ALA A 338 23.23 -3.52 -24.48
C ALA A 338 22.16 -4.55 -24.10
N HIS A 339 21.20 -4.80 -25.00
CA HIS A 339 20.30 -5.95 -24.89
C HIS A 339 21.07 -7.20 -25.27
N THR A 340 21.55 -7.96 -24.28
CA THR A 340 22.50 -9.08 -24.49
C THR A 340 21.85 -10.44 -24.54
N GLY A 341 20.63 -10.59 -24.01
CA GLY A 341 19.97 -11.89 -23.94
C GLY A 341 18.45 -11.83 -23.94
N GLN A 342 17.83 -12.80 -24.60
CA GLN A 342 16.40 -13.05 -24.55
C GLN A 342 16.16 -14.37 -23.81
N HIS A 343 15.29 -14.38 -22.79
CA HIS A 343 15.01 -15.60 -22.04
C HIS A 343 14.39 -16.67 -22.96
N ARG A 344 14.83 -17.92 -22.82
CA ARG A 344 14.53 -19.04 -23.74
C ARG A 344 13.04 -19.41 -23.81
N SER A 345 12.33 -19.29 -22.69
CA SER A 345 10.92 -19.70 -22.51
C SER A 345 9.97 -18.60 -22.03
N LYS A 346 10.48 -17.47 -21.52
CA LYS A 346 9.71 -16.42 -20.84
C LYS A 346 9.91 -15.09 -21.58
N PRO A 347 8.93 -14.17 -21.55
CA PRO A 347 9.05 -12.89 -22.22
C PRO A 347 9.90 -11.92 -21.38
N VAL A 348 11.17 -12.27 -21.18
CA VAL A 348 12.13 -11.52 -20.35
C VAL A 348 13.37 -11.16 -21.15
N GLN A 349 13.75 -9.90 -21.14
CA GLN A 349 14.96 -9.38 -21.78
C GLN A 349 16.05 -9.08 -20.74
N LEU A 350 17.30 -9.38 -21.07
CA LEU A 350 18.49 -9.06 -20.28
C LEU A 350 19.25 -7.89 -20.90
N TRP A 351 19.44 -6.83 -20.11
CA TRP A 351 20.16 -5.62 -20.49
C TRP A 351 21.38 -5.43 -19.59
N GLN A 352 22.54 -5.10 -20.18
CA GLN A 352 23.81 -5.06 -19.47
C GLN A 352 24.70 -3.87 -19.83
N GLN A 353 25.36 -3.31 -18.81
CA GLN A 353 26.48 -2.37 -18.94
C GLN A 353 27.39 -2.50 -17.72
N GLY A 354 28.70 -2.67 -17.93
CA GLY A 354 29.61 -3.02 -16.85
C GLY A 354 29.12 -4.26 -16.08
N LYS A 355 28.96 -4.14 -14.76
CA LYS A 355 28.37 -5.17 -13.89
C LYS A 355 26.86 -5.01 -13.68
N ALA A 356 26.27 -3.88 -14.08
CA ALA A 356 24.84 -3.62 -13.93
C ALA A 356 24.04 -4.52 -14.89
N GLN A 357 22.97 -5.13 -14.35
CA GLN A 357 22.10 -6.05 -15.09
C GLN A 357 20.65 -5.72 -14.78
N ILE A 358 19.88 -5.42 -15.83
CA ILE A 358 18.45 -5.11 -15.74
C ILE A 358 17.67 -6.16 -16.52
N LEU A 359 16.65 -6.73 -15.90
CA LEU A 359 15.70 -7.61 -16.56
C LEU A 359 14.42 -6.83 -16.86
N LEU A 360 13.97 -6.84 -18.12
CA LEU A 360 12.63 -6.35 -18.48
C LEU A 360 11.70 -7.55 -18.62
N ASN A 361 10.74 -7.68 -17.71
CA ASN A 361 9.80 -8.79 -17.69
C ASN A 361 8.42 -8.34 -18.17
N PHE A 362 7.97 -8.91 -19.29
CA PHE A 362 6.67 -8.67 -19.92
C PHE A 362 5.62 -9.75 -19.56
N ALA A 363 5.92 -10.61 -18.58
CA ALA A 363 5.04 -11.72 -18.21
C ALA A 363 3.74 -11.20 -17.58
N PRO A 364 2.55 -11.67 -18.02
CA PRO A 364 1.26 -11.22 -17.50
C PRO A 364 1.08 -11.43 -15.99
N GLN A 365 1.85 -12.34 -15.38
CA GLN A 365 1.79 -12.63 -13.94
C GLN A 365 2.51 -11.58 -13.08
N ARG A 366 3.25 -10.65 -13.70
CA ARG A 366 3.90 -9.49 -13.05
C ARG A 366 3.15 -8.21 -13.44
N THR A 367 1.85 -8.17 -13.18
CA THR A 367 0.97 -7.09 -13.63
C THR A 367 1.32 -5.76 -12.96
N VAL A 368 1.68 -4.79 -13.79
CA VAL A 368 1.73 -3.36 -13.47
C VAL A 368 0.54 -2.67 -14.15
N PRO A 369 0.04 -1.53 -13.62
CA PRO A 369 -0.97 -0.75 -14.34
C PRO A 369 -0.47 -0.38 -15.75
N PRO A 370 -1.34 -0.27 -16.76
CA PRO A 370 -0.91 0.07 -18.12
C PRO A 370 -0.03 1.32 -18.18
N GLY A 371 1.01 1.29 -19.02
CA GLY A 371 1.98 2.38 -19.16
C GLY A 371 2.85 2.63 -17.93
N THR A 372 2.88 1.71 -16.96
CA THR A 372 3.72 1.79 -15.75
C THR A 372 4.86 0.79 -15.84
N ALA A 373 6.06 1.23 -15.46
CA ALA A 373 7.18 0.35 -15.13
C ALA A 373 7.43 0.41 -13.62
N ALA A 374 7.74 -0.73 -13.00
CA ALA A 374 8.02 -0.81 -11.56
C ALA A 374 9.08 -1.87 -11.26
N ILE A 375 9.85 -1.67 -10.19
CA ILE A 375 10.75 -2.67 -9.65
C ILE A 375 9.89 -3.77 -9.02
N CYS A 376 10.02 -5.00 -9.52
CA CYS A 376 9.25 -6.14 -9.03
C CYS A 376 10.13 -7.24 -8.43
N ALA A 377 11.44 -7.21 -8.71
CA ALA A 377 12.40 -8.05 -8.04
C ALA A 377 13.80 -7.45 -7.99
N LEU A 378 14.59 -7.92 -7.02
CA LEU A 378 16.02 -7.70 -6.95
C LEU A 378 16.73 -9.02 -6.63
N ALA A 379 17.92 -9.19 -7.19
CA ALA A 379 18.76 -10.34 -6.90
C ALA A 379 20.05 -9.90 -6.22
N VAL A 380 20.40 -10.58 -5.13
CA VAL A 380 21.65 -10.37 -4.41
C VAL A 380 22.53 -11.60 -4.48
N GLU A 381 23.82 -11.37 -4.56
CA GLU A 381 24.80 -12.44 -4.47
C GLU A 381 24.86 -12.95 -3.03
N SER A 382 24.68 -14.26 -2.88
CA SER A 382 24.85 -14.98 -1.63
C SER A 382 25.76 -16.19 -1.83
N THR A 383 26.68 -16.40 -0.89
CA THR A 383 27.56 -17.57 -0.86
C THR A 383 26.77 -18.88 -0.71
N ASP A 384 25.62 -18.81 -0.04
CA ASP A 384 24.71 -19.95 0.17
C ASP A 384 23.23 -19.53 0.01
N PRO A 385 22.70 -19.59 -1.23
CA PRO A 385 21.30 -19.27 -1.50
C PRO A 385 20.29 -20.14 -0.74
N ALA A 386 20.62 -21.41 -0.50
CA ALA A 386 19.74 -22.33 0.21
C ALA A 386 19.63 -21.93 1.69
N ALA A 387 20.77 -21.67 2.34
CA ALA A 387 20.79 -21.16 3.72
C ALA A 387 20.10 -19.78 3.84
N SER A 388 20.24 -18.92 2.83
CA SER A 388 19.58 -17.60 2.80
C SER A 388 18.06 -17.73 2.73
N THR A 389 17.56 -18.68 1.94
CA THR A 389 16.13 -18.98 1.82
C THR A 389 15.58 -19.63 3.09
N GLN A 390 16.32 -20.58 3.67
CA GLN A 390 15.98 -21.19 4.95
C GLN A 390 15.91 -20.13 6.06
N ARG A 391 16.86 -19.19 6.11
CA ARG A 391 16.83 -18.07 7.05
C ARG A 391 15.58 -17.22 6.88
N ALA A 392 15.25 -16.85 5.64
CA ALA A 392 14.07 -16.05 5.35
C ALA A 392 12.78 -16.74 5.81
N ASP A 393 12.64 -18.04 5.52
CA ASP A 393 11.51 -18.87 5.97
C ASP A 393 11.41 -18.91 7.52
N ARG A 394 12.54 -19.13 8.20
CA ARG A 394 12.62 -19.09 9.68
C ARG A 394 12.24 -17.73 10.27
N LEU A 395 12.38 -16.65 9.50
CA LEU A 395 12.02 -15.28 9.87
C LEU A 395 10.65 -14.87 9.30
N ALA A 396 9.81 -15.85 8.98
CA ALA A 396 8.44 -15.67 8.49
C ALA A 396 8.36 -14.79 7.23
N ALA A 397 9.34 -14.92 6.33
CA ALA A 397 9.24 -14.41 4.97
C ALA A 397 8.74 -15.53 4.04
N PRO A 398 7.68 -15.30 3.25
CA PRO A 398 7.16 -16.32 2.34
C PRO A 398 8.18 -16.74 1.30
N VAL A 399 8.51 -18.03 1.24
CA VAL A 399 9.27 -18.60 0.12
C VAL A 399 8.35 -18.67 -1.10
N LEU A 400 8.78 -18.05 -2.20
CA LEU A 400 7.96 -17.96 -3.40
C LEU A 400 8.04 -19.27 -4.21
N PRO A 401 6.90 -19.87 -4.60
CA PRO A 401 6.89 -21.04 -5.47
C PRO A 401 7.39 -20.64 -6.87
N ARG A 402 8.10 -21.55 -7.55
CA ARG A 402 8.67 -21.27 -8.87
C ARG A 402 8.11 -22.19 -9.94
N ASN A 403 7.55 -21.58 -10.99
CA ASN A 403 7.24 -22.23 -12.26
C ASN A 403 8.48 -22.15 -13.15
N ARG A 404 9.22 -23.26 -13.25
CA ARG A 404 10.40 -23.40 -14.13
C ARG A 404 10.26 -24.59 -15.06
N GLN A 405 10.91 -24.53 -16.21
CA GLN A 405 11.17 -25.72 -17.02
C GLN A 405 12.34 -26.52 -16.42
N PRO A 406 12.44 -27.84 -16.70
CA PRO A 406 13.49 -28.70 -16.12
C PRO A 406 14.93 -28.25 -16.40
N ASP A 407 15.16 -27.49 -17.46
CA ASP A 407 16.46 -27.01 -17.91
C ASP A 407 16.76 -25.54 -17.52
N GLU A 408 15.88 -24.90 -16.73
CA GLU A 408 16.08 -23.54 -16.20
C GLU A 408 16.78 -23.54 -14.84
N ALA A 409 17.60 -22.51 -14.60
CA ALA A 409 18.40 -22.39 -13.39
C ALA A 409 17.56 -22.27 -12.10
N GLU A 410 18.11 -22.87 -11.05
CA GLU A 410 17.52 -22.82 -9.72
C GLU A 410 17.98 -21.54 -8.99
N LEU A 411 17.12 -20.53 -8.99
CA LEU A 411 17.23 -19.37 -8.10
C LEU A 411 16.22 -19.51 -6.97
N SER A 412 16.64 -19.38 -5.74
CA SER A 412 15.69 -19.35 -4.62
C SER A 412 15.22 -17.90 -4.41
N SER A 413 13.94 -17.72 -4.08
CA SER A 413 13.38 -16.38 -3.85
C SER A 413 12.34 -16.34 -2.76
N VAL A 414 12.24 -15.19 -2.12
CA VAL A 414 11.28 -14.88 -1.07
C VAL A 414 10.55 -13.60 -1.41
N ALA A 415 9.37 -13.40 -0.82
CA ALA A 415 8.63 -12.16 -0.94
C ALA A 415 9.03 -11.20 0.19
N ALA A 416 9.45 -10.00 -0.18
CA ALA A 416 9.39 -8.87 0.72
C ALA A 416 7.91 -8.46 0.96
N PRO A 417 7.61 -7.75 2.04
CA PRO A 417 6.22 -7.42 2.41
C PRO A 417 5.44 -6.60 1.39
N ASP A 418 6.12 -5.72 0.66
CA ASP A 418 5.58 -4.95 -0.48
C ASP A 418 5.33 -5.80 -1.74
N GLY A 419 5.63 -7.10 -1.68
CA GLY A 419 5.52 -8.05 -2.79
C GLY A 419 6.77 -8.12 -3.68
N THR A 420 7.81 -7.31 -3.42
CA THR A 420 9.06 -7.38 -4.17
C THR A 420 9.72 -8.75 -3.97
N ALA A 421 10.05 -9.43 -5.07
CA ALA A 421 10.77 -10.70 -4.97
C ALA A 421 12.26 -10.46 -4.71
N VAL A 422 12.82 -11.13 -3.71
CA VAL A 422 14.26 -11.11 -3.41
C VAL A 422 14.87 -12.45 -3.78
N PHE A 423 15.73 -12.45 -4.80
CA PHE A 423 16.45 -13.63 -5.28
C PHE A 423 17.81 -13.74 -4.60
N PHE A 424 18.16 -14.97 -4.21
CA PHE A 424 19.51 -15.32 -3.76
C PHE A 424 20.22 -16.10 -4.86
N CYS A 425 21.35 -15.57 -5.33
CA CYS A 425 22.12 -16.17 -6.43
C CYS A 425 23.57 -16.43 -5.98
N ARG A 426 24.17 -17.55 -6.39
CA ARG A 426 25.65 -17.68 -6.36
C ARG A 426 26.23 -16.92 -7.53
N ASN A 427 27.37 -16.24 -7.33
CA ASN A 427 28.11 -15.60 -8.41
C ASN A 427 29.18 -16.56 -8.93
N GLY A 428 29.26 -16.67 -10.26
CA GLY A 428 30.17 -17.57 -10.94
C GLY A 428 29.74 -17.72 -12.40
N SER A 429 30.70 -17.72 -13.31
CA SER A 429 30.53 -17.98 -14.75
C SER A 429 30.24 -19.46 -15.05
N GLU A 430 29.44 -20.11 -14.22
CA GLU A 430 29.12 -21.52 -14.40
C GLU A 430 28.17 -21.69 -15.58
N ALA A 431 28.43 -22.72 -16.40
CA ALA A 431 27.57 -23.13 -17.50
C ALA A 431 26.14 -23.53 -17.05
N SER A 432 25.90 -23.60 -15.74
CA SER A 432 24.63 -23.89 -15.06
C SER A 432 24.01 -22.69 -14.31
N GLY A 433 24.57 -21.48 -14.46
CA GLY A 433 24.02 -20.27 -13.83
C GLY A 433 22.79 -19.73 -14.55
N TRP A 434 22.01 -18.85 -13.90
CA TRP A 434 20.76 -18.28 -14.46
C TRP A 434 20.90 -17.55 -15.80
N ARG A 435 22.12 -17.10 -16.15
CA ARG A 435 22.37 -16.53 -17.48
C ARG A 435 22.23 -17.55 -18.61
N ALA A 436 22.37 -18.85 -18.34
CA ALA A 436 22.12 -19.92 -19.31
C ALA A 436 20.65 -20.00 -19.75
N ASP A 437 19.74 -19.39 -18.98
CA ASP A 437 18.32 -19.30 -19.33
C ASP A 437 18.06 -18.28 -20.45
N PHE A 438 19.08 -17.52 -20.88
CA PHE A 438 19.01 -16.49 -21.91
C PHE A 438 19.78 -16.90 -23.17
N ALA A 439 19.12 -16.82 -24.32
CA ALA A 439 19.76 -16.90 -25.63
C ALA A 439 20.44 -15.57 -25.95
N ALA A 440 21.72 -15.62 -26.31
CA ALA A 440 22.51 -14.41 -26.61
C ALA A 440 21.99 -13.70 -27.88
N THR A 441 21.93 -12.37 -27.83
CA THR A 441 21.56 -11.52 -28.98
C THR A 441 22.76 -11.18 -29.87
N GLY A 442 23.98 -11.38 -29.37
CA GLY A 442 25.23 -10.98 -30.03
C GLY A 442 25.67 -9.54 -29.75
N ALA A 443 24.94 -8.78 -28.94
CA ALA A 443 25.34 -7.41 -28.57
C ALA A 443 26.53 -7.42 -27.60
N GLU A 444 27.52 -6.55 -27.83
CA GLU A 444 28.68 -6.41 -26.96
C GLU A 444 28.37 -5.55 -25.72
N VAL A 445 28.81 -6.02 -24.55
CA VAL A 445 28.65 -5.28 -23.30
C VAL A 445 29.66 -4.16 -23.22
N ARG A 446 29.16 -2.94 -23.05
CA ARG A 446 29.98 -1.75 -22.86
C ARG A 446 30.62 -1.72 -21.47
N SER A 447 31.87 -1.28 -21.39
CA SER A 447 32.68 -1.26 -20.15
C SER A 447 33.59 -0.03 -20.02
N ASP A 448 33.26 1.07 -20.69
CA ASP A 448 34.05 2.32 -20.74
C ASP A 448 33.83 3.27 -19.55
N GLY A 449 33.27 2.78 -18.43
CA GLY A 449 33.12 3.54 -17.18
C GLY A 449 31.86 4.42 -17.08
N LEU A 450 31.01 4.47 -18.12
CA LEU A 450 29.74 5.22 -18.10
C LEU A 450 28.79 4.70 -17.01
N VAL A 451 28.63 3.37 -16.96
CA VAL A 451 28.01 2.65 -15.86
C VAL A 451 28.91 1.47 -15.48
N THR A 452 29.31 1.41 -14.21
CA THR A 452 30.18 0.35 -13.69
C THR A 452 29.38 -0.75 -12.99
N ALA A 453 28.34 -0.38 -12.23
CA ALA A 453 27.46 -1.30 -11.48
C ALA A 453 26.16 -0.60 -11.04
N THR A 454 25.23 -1.34 -10.43
CA THR A 454 24.14 -0.76 -9.65
C THR A 454 24.68 -0.22 -8.33
N ASP A 455 24.47 1.07 -8.02
CA ASP A 455 24.86 1.70 -6.74
C ASP A 455 23.82 1.42 -5.66
N HIS A 456 22.56 1.76 -5.93
CA HIS A 456 21.46 1.60 -4.98
C HIS A 456 20.11 1.48 -5.67
N LEU A 457 19.13 0.95 -4.94
CA LEU A 457 17.72 0.93 -5.33
C LEU A 457 16.91 1.84 -4.44
N SER A 458 15.90 2.50 -5.00
CA SER A 458 14.96 3.33 -4.26
C SER A 458 13.54 2.84 -4.49
N LEU A 459 12.95 2.36 -3.41
CA LEU A 459 11.59 1.85 -3.37
C LEU A 459 10.69 2.92 -2.72
N THR A 460 9.45 3.00 -3.17
CA THR A 460 8.42 3.78 -2.51
C THR A 460 7.34 2.85 -1.98
N GLU A 461 7.19 2.87 -0.67
CA GLU A 461 6.32 2.01 0.12
C GLU A 461 5.01 2.72 0.46
N SER A 462 3.97 1.91 0.67
CA SER A 462 2.80 2.36 1.42
C SER A 462 3.22 2.75 2.83
N ILE A 463 2.42 3.57 3.52
CA ILE A 463 2.72 3.91 4.92
C ILE A 463 2.65 2.67 5.82
N ASP A 464 1.82 1.69 5.45
CA ASP A 464 1.62 0.44 6.18
C ASP A 464 2.86 -0.47 6.06
N ASP A 465 3.47 -0.52 4.87
CA ASP A 465 4.61 -1.41 4.58
C ASP A 465 5.98 -0.80 4.98
N PHE A 466 6.06 0.52 5.15
CA PHE A 466 7.34 1.25 5.31
C PHE A 466 8.26 0.69 6.40
N ASP A 467 7.74 0.46 7.60
CA ASP A 467 8.50 -0.11 8.72
C ASP A 467 8.74 -1.61 8.55
N GLN A 468 7.73 -2.31 8.03
CA GLN A 468 7.73 -3.75 7.82
C GLN A 468 8.81 -4.16 6.80
N VAL A 469 8.92 -3.45 5.68
CA VAL A 469 9.94 -3.68 4.64
C VAL A 469 11.34 -3.43 5.18
N ALA A 470 11.54 -2.35 5.95
CA ALA A 470 12.83 -2.08 6.60
C ALA A 470 13.23 -3.21 7.56
N LEU A 471 12.29 -3.72 8.37
CA LEU A 471 12.54 -4.84 9.26
C LEU A 471 12.90 -6.11 8.48
N PHE A 472 12.19 -6.39 7.39
CA PHE A 472 12.47 -7.53 6.52
C PHE A 472 13.91 -7.48 5.99
N TYR A 473 14.34 -6.38 5.38
CA TYR A 473 15.70 -6.28 4.83
C TYR A 473 16.77 -6.33 5.92
N ARG A 474 16.49 -5.75 7.10
CA ARG A 474 17.38 -5.86 8.25
C ARG A 474 17.54 -7.30 8.73
N SER A 475 16.45 -8.02 8.95
CA SER A 475 16.52 -9.36 9.54
C SER A 475 16.91 -10.43 8.53
N VAL A 476 16.33 -10.39 7.32
CA VAL A 476 16.52 -11.43 6.30
C VAL A 476 17.87 -11.27 5.60
N LEU A 477 18.22 -10.06 5.16
CA LEU A 477 19.48 -9.80 4.46
C LEU A 477 20.61 -9.34 5.38
N GLY A 478 20.33 -9.00 6.64
CA GLY A 478 21.34 -8.46 7.55
C GLY A 478 21.72 -7.00 7.27
N LEU A 479 20.87 -6.24 6.58
CA LEU A 479 21.18 -4.83 6.30
C LEU A 479 21.10 -3.98 7.58
N HIS A 480 21.94 -2.98 7.66
CA HIS A 480 21.88 -1.94 8.69
C HIS A 480 20.99 -0.81 8.21
N SER A 481 19.88 -0.58 8.91
CA SER A 481 18.98 0.55 8.65
C SER A 481 19.46 1.80 9.38
N GLU A 482 19.50 2.91 8.68
CA GLU A 482 19.74 4.23 9.25
C GLU A 482 18.46 4.80 9.89
N GLY A 483 18.61 5.89 10.63
CA GLY A 483 17.48 6.64 11.17
C GLY A 483 16.58 7.18 10.04
N THR A 484 15.29 7.31 10.35
CA THR A 484 14.35 7.91 9.42
C THR A 484 14.63 9.40 9.25
N THR A 485 14.64 9.87 8.01
CA THR A 485 14.74 11.28 7.64
C THR A 485 13.44 11.74 7.00
N GLU A 486 13.14 13.04 7.12
CA GLU A 486 11.99 13.64 6.48
C GLU A 486 12.45 14.80 5.60
N VAL A 487 11.96 14.81 4.36
CA VAL A 487 12.27 15.81 3.35
C VAL A 487 10.99 16.52 2.96
N ALA A 488 11.00 17.85 3.07
CA ALA A 488 9.92 18.70 2.57
C ALA A 488 9.98 18.73 1.04
N ALA A 489 9.21 17.84 0.39
CA ALA A 489 9.06 17.87 -1.05
C ALA A 489 8.03 18.95 -1.46
N PRO A 490 8.05 19.45 -2.71
CA PRO A 490 7.14 20.51 -3.15
C PRO A 490 5.63 20.20 -3.02
N PHE A 491 5.27 18.95 -2.72
CA PHE A 491 3.90 18.46 -2.71
C PHE A 491 3.56 17.67 -1.45
N GLY A 492 4.34 17.85 -0.38
CA GLY A 492 4.13 17.19 0.90
C GLY A 492 5.41 16.63 1.50
N LEU A 493 5.28 16.10 2.70
CA LEU A 493 6.39 15.47 3.41
C LEU A 493 6.67 14.09 2.82
N ILE A 494 7.94 13.81 2.53
CA ILE A 494 8.41 12.47 2.20
C ILE A 494 9.28 11.99 3.35
N ARG A 495 8.95 10.82 3.86
CA ARG A 495 9.73 10.11 4.87
C ARG A 495 10.60 9.10 4.16
N SER A 496 11.89 9.05 4.50
CA SER A 496 12.88 8.17 3.88
C SER A 496 13.69 7.41 4.92
N ARG A 497 14.06 6.18 4.61
CA ARG A 497 14.96 5.34 5.41
C ARG A 497 15.92 4.61 4.48
N ALA A 498 17.22 4.73 4.74
CA ALA A 498 18.24 3.99 4.02
C ALA A 498 18.60 2.69 4.77
N ALA A 499 18.97 1.66 4.03
CA ALA A 499 19.55 0.44 4.55
C ALA A 499 20.71 -0.04 3.68
N SER A 500 21.81 -0.46 4.30
CA SER A 500 22.97 -0.99 3.58
C SER A 500 23.65 -2.13 4.31
N ASP A 501 24.37 -2.97 3.57
CA ASP A 501 25.28 -3.92 4.19
C ASP A 501 26.56 -3.20 4.68
N ALA A 502 27.35 -3.86 5.52
CA ALA A 502 28.55 -3.26 6.11
C ALA A 502 29.61 -2.84 5.06
N SER A 503 29.61 -3.47 3.88
CA SER A 503 30.55 -3.13 2.80
C SER A 503 30.01 -2.08 1.82
N GLY A 504 28.73 -1.70 1.96
CA GLY A 504 28.08 -0.77 1.03
C GLY A 504 28.05 -1.31 -0.40
N ARG A 505 27.86 -2.61 -0.58
CA ARG A 505 27.63 -3.23 -1.90
C ARG A 505 26.13 -3.37 -2.21
N ILE A 506 25.29 -3.43 -1.17
CA ILE A 506 23.84 -3.39 -1.26
C ILE A 506 23.39 -2.13 -0.52
N ARG A 507 22.63 -1.27 -1.21
CA ARG A 507 22.06 -0.03 -0.68
C ARG A 507 20.62 0.11 -1.16
N ILE A 508 19.68 0.21 -0.24
CA ILE A 508 18.26 0.39 -0.56
C ILE A 508 17.73 1.58 0.23
N THR A 509 17.02 2.49 -0.44
CA THR A 509 16.26 3.55 0.23
C THR A 509 14.77 3.25 0.12
N PHE A 510 14.06 3.29 1.24
CA PHE A 510 12.61 3.18 1.33
C PHE A 510 12.03 4.58 1.51
N ASN A 511 11.03 4.93 0.73
CA ASN A 511 10.38 6.24 0.80
C ASN A 511 8.88 6.05 1.02
N THR A 512 8.25 6.94 1.75
CA THR A 512 6.79 6.96 1.87
C THR A 512 6.29 8.39 2.04
N ALA A 513 5.04 8.64 1.66
CA ALA A 513 4.35 9.90 1.94
C ALA A 513 3.43 9.67 3.15
N PRO A 514 3.76 10.16 4.36
CA PRO A 514 3.00 9.84 5.58
C PRO A 514 1.53 10.25 5.52
N LEU A 515 1.23 11.35 4.83
CA LEU A 515 -0.13 11.79 4.57
C LEU A 515 -0.21 12.37 3.15
N ARG A 516 -1.06 11.78 2.32
CA ARG A 516 -1.37 12.28 0.98
C ARG A 516 -2.89 12.48 0.87
N ARG A 517 -3.35 13.72 0.83
CA ARG A 517 -4.77 14.06 0.62
C ARG A 517 -5.02 14.33 -0.86
N GLY A 518 -5.60 13.36 -1.56
CA GLY A 518 -5.87 13.41 -3.01
C GLY A 518 -4.66 13.04 -3.88
N ASP A 519 -4.88 12.94 -5.19
CA ASP A 519 -3.82 12.66 -6.15
C ASP A 519 -3.11 13.94 -6.58
N TRP A 520 -1.81 13.84 -6.82
CA TRP A 520 -1.09 14.88 -7.54
C TRP A 520 -1.65 14.93 -8.97
N ALA A 521 -1.89 16.10 -9.54
CA ALA A 521 -2.24 16.18 -10.96
C ALA A 521 -1.22 17.10 -11.67
N PRO A 522 -0.48 16.59 -12.66
CA PRO A 522 -0.29 15.18 -13.01
C PRO A 522 0.65 14.45 -12.03
N ALA A 523 0.16 13.41 -11.32
CA ALA A 523 0.92 12.70 -10.29
C ALA A 523 2.05 11.89 -10.86
N VAL A 524 3.16 11.83 -10.13
CA VAL A 524 4.03 10.65 -10.10
C VAL A 524 3.69 9.90 -8.79
N PRO A 525 2.70 8.98 -8.79
CA PRO A 525 2.32 8.27 -7.58
C PRO A 525 3.35 7.18 -7.28
N SER A 526 4.07 7.33 -6.17
CA SER A 526 5.08 6.37 -5.70
C SER A 526 6.28 6.16 -6.64
N PRO A 527 7.12 7.21 -6.87
CA PRO A 527 8.29 7.11 -7.72
C PRO A 527 9.32 6.09 -7.20
N GLN A 528 9.85 5.25 -8.07
CA GLN A 528 10.94 4.32 -7.78
C GLN A 528 12.11 4.60 -8.72
N HIS A 529 13.33 4.29 -8.28
CA HIS A 529 14.49 4.42 -9.16
C HIS A 529 15.58 3.39 -8.91
N ILE A 530 16.38 3.20 -9.97
CA ILE A 530 17.62 2.44 -9.94
C ILE A 530 18.76 3.43 -10.18
N ALA A 531 19.74 3.44 -9.29
CA ALA A 531 20.93 4.25 -9.43
C ALA A 531 22.11 3.42 -9.94
N PHE A 532 22.83 3.96 -10.91
CA PHE A 532 23.99 3.35 -11.54
C PHE A 532 25.27 4.11 -11.15
N ALA A 533 26.27 3.39 -10.65
CA ALA A 533 27.58 3.97 -10.36
C ALA A 533 28.33 4.30 -11.66
N SER A 534 29.02 5.43 -11.67
CA SER A 534 29.84 5.93 -12.78
C SER A 534 31.20 6.40 -12.27
N ASP A 535 32.22 6.23 -13.10
CA ASP A 535 33.57 6.75 -12.82
C ASP A 535 33.64 8.28 -12.97
N ASP A 536 32.79 8.86 -13.83
CA ASP A 536 32.67 10.30 -14.10
C ASP A 536 31.23 10.64 -14.50
N ALA A 537 30.47 11.25 -13.58
CA ALA A 537 29.06 11.57 -13.80
C ALA A 537 28.85 12.65 -14.87
N ILE A 538 29.77 13.61 -15.02
CA ILE A 538 29.66 14.69 -16.01
C ILE A 538 29.91 14.14 -17.41
N ALA A 539 30.99 13.38 -17.59
CA ALA A 539 31.29 12.72 -18.85
C ALA A 539 30.16 11.75 -19.26
N SER A 540 29.60 11.05 -18.26
CA SER A 540 28.47 10.14 -18.48
C SER A 540 27.22 10.86 -18.94
N ALA A 541 26.83 11.95 -18.28
CA ALA A 541 25.69 12.77 -18.71
C ALA A 541 25.86 13.25 -20.15
N LYS A 542 27.06 13.73 -20.52
CA LYS A 542 27.36 14.20 -21.88
C LYS A 542 27.24 13.10 -22.91
N ALA A 543 27.83 11.93 -22.65
CA ALA A 543 27.78 10.79 -23.55
C ALA A 543 26.34 10.25 -23.72
N MET A 544 25.61 10.11 -22.62
CA MET A 544 24.24 9.60 -22.63
C MET A 544 23.27 10.57 -23.34
N ARG A 545 23.43 11.89 -23.17
CA ARG A 545 22.68 12.89 -23.95
C ARG A 545 22.95 12.77 -25.45
N ALA A 546 24.20 12.55 -25.84
CA ALA A 546 24.55 12.34 -27.25
C ALA A 546 23.93 11.05 -27.83
N LEU A 547 23.71 10.04 -26.99
CA LEU A 547 22.99 8.81 -27.32
C LEU A 547 21.45 8.95 -27.26
N GLY A 548 20.94 10.13 -26.90
CA GLY A 548 19.50 10.42 -26.84
C GLY A 548 18.84 10.11 -25.50
N ALA A 549 19.60 10.00 -24.41
CA ALA A 549 19.03 9.73 -23.10
C ALA A 549 18.18 10.92 -22.63
N PRO A 550 16.96 10.68 -22.10
CA PRO A 550 16.08 11.72 -21.62
C PRO A 550 16.58 12.22 -20.25
N VAL A 551 17.70 12.94 -20.20
CA VAL A 551 18.24 13.48 -18.94
C VAL A 551 17.38 14.65 -18.47
N LEU A 552 16.96 14.58 -17.19
CA LEU A 552 16.09 15.57 -16.56
C LEU A 552 16.76 16.94 -16.52
N ALA A 553 16.08 17.97 -17.01
CA ALA A 553 16.56 19.35 -16.92
C ALA A 553 16.44 19.88 -15.48
N ILE A 554 17.54 20.37 -14.92
CA ILE A 554 17.55 21.00 -13.59
C ILE A 554 17.49 22.53 -13.74
N PRO A 555 16.68 23.25 -12.94
CA PRO A 555 16.55 24.71 -13.05
C PRO A 555 17.87 25.46 -12.79
N ALA A 556 18.11 26.54 -13.54
CA ALA A 556 19.31 27.39 -13.39
C ALA A 556 19.51 27.90 -11.96
N ASN A 557 18.40 28.26 -11.28
CA ASN A 557 18.41 28.75 -9.89
C ASN A 557 19.10 27.79 -8.90
N TYR A 558 19.10 26.48 -9.18
CA TYR A 558 19.82 25.52 -8.34
C TYR A 558 21.33 25.77 -8.37
N TYR A 559 21.88 26.04 -9.55
CA TYR A 559 23.32 26.31 -9.72
C TYR A 559 23.71 27.68 -9.17
N ASP A 560 22.84 28.68 -9.28
CA ASP A 560 23.06 29.98 -8.68
C ASP A 560 23.08 29.89 -7.13
N ASP A 561 22.25 29.01 -6.53
CA ASP A 561 22.32 28.71 -5.08
C ASP A 561 23.60 27.96 -4.70
N LEU A 562 24.01 26.95 -5.49
CA LEU A 562 25.26 26.23 -5.25
C LEU A 562 26.48 27.15 -5.27
N GLU A 563 26.54 28.08 -6.23
CA GLU A 563 27.58 29.11 -6.30
C GLU A 563 27.64 29.92 -5.01
N ALA A 564 26.49 30.44 -4.57
CA ALA A 564 26.39 31.27 -3.38
C ALA A 564 26.72 30.52 -2.07
N ARG A 565 26.41 29.22 -2.00
CA ARG A 565 26.50 28.43 -0.76
C ARG A 565 27.82 27.66 -0.60
N LEU A 566 28.46 27.27 -1.71
CA LEU A 566 29.58 26.30 -1.67
C LEU A 566 30.87 26.76 -2.35
N ASP A 567 30.88 27.89 -3.08
CA ASP A 567 32.07 28.44 -3.76
C ASP A 567 32.83 27.38 -4.59
N LEU A 568 32.08 26.61 -5.39
CA LEU A 568 32.65 25.54 -6.23
C LEU A 568 33.50 26.12 -7.37
N PRO A 569 34.52 25.39 -7.86
CA PRO A 569 35.32 25.84 -9.00
C PRO A 569 34.43 26.25 -10.20
N PRO A 570 34.65 27.43 -10.81
CA PRO A 570 33.77 27.94 -11.87
C PRO A 570 33.60 26.99 -13.06
N ASP A 571 34.65 26.28 -13.45
CA ASP A 571 34.62 25.31 -14.55
C ASP A 571 33.75 24.09 -14.21
N LEU A 572 33.82 23.63 -12.95
CA LEU A 572 32.99 22.52 -12.46
C LEU A 572 31.52 22.93 -12.41
N LEU A 573 31.21 24.09 -11.83
CA LEU A 573 29.84 24.60 -11.76
C LEU A 573 29.23 24.79 -13.16
N THR A 574 30.02 25.30 -14.11
CA THR A 574 29.61 25.44 -15.52
C THR A 574 29.28 24.09 -16.13
N ALA A 575 30.18 23.10 -15.98
CA ALA A 575 29.96 21.76 -16.50
C ALA A 575 28.74 21.08 -15.87
N MET A 576 28.51 21.28 -14.56
CA MET A 576 27.33 20.77 -13.88
C MET A 576 26.05 21.39 -14.42
N ARG A 577 26.03 22.72 -14.61
CA ARG A 577 24.89 23.47 -15.16
C ARG A 577 24.52 23.01 -16.57
N GLU A 578 25.52 22.84 -17.44
CA GLU A 578 25.31 22.38 -18.82
C GLU A 578 24.77 20.95 -18.91
N ASN A 579 25.11 20.10 -17.94
CA ASN A 579 24.79 18.67 -18.00
C ASN A 579 23.65 18.24 -17.06
N SER A 580 23.01 19.17 -16.33
CA SER A 580 22.00 18.89 -15.29
C SER A 580 22.52 18.06 -14.11
N ILE A 581 23.77 18.24 -13.71
CA ILE A 581 24.33 17.53 -12.56
C ILE A 581 23.87 18.19 -11.26
N LEU A 582 23.37 17.38 -10.35
CA LEU A 582 23.10 17.74 -8.96
C LEU A 582 24.32 17.38 -8.11
N TYR A 583 24.50 18.07 -6.98
CA TYR A 583 25.67 17.97 -6.12
C TYR A 583 25.30 17.95 -4.64
N ASP A 584 26.00 17.11 -3.87
CA ASP A 584 26.00 17.12 -2.42
C ASP A 584 27.42 16.88 -1.86
N ARG A 585 27.66 17.33 -0.63
CA ARG A 585 28.94 17.15 0.07
C ARG A 585 28.71 17.00 1.57
N ASP A 586 29.40 16.04 2.17
CA ASP A 586 29.48 15.88 3.62
C ASP A 586 30.94 16.03 4.12
N GLU A 587 31.20 15.71 5.38
CA GLU A 587 32.55 15.78 5.97
C GLU A 587 33.53 14.77 5.37
N ARG A 588 33.04 13.75 4.65
CA ARG A 588 33.84 12.64 4.11
C ARG A 588 34.15 12.86 2.64
N GLY A 589 33.19 13.29 1.84
CA GLY A 589 33.41 13.45 0.41
C GLY A 589 32.25 14.08 -0.34
N GLU A 590 32.25 13.88 -1.65
CA GLU A 590 31.35 14.56 -2.58
C GLU A 590 30.50 13.57 -3.38
N TYR A 591 29.36 14.06 -3.85
CA TYR A 591 28.37 13.29 -4.58
C TYR A 591 27.87 14.07 -5.79
N LEU A 592 28.12 13.53 -6.98
CA LEU A 592 27.60 14.07 -8.22
C LEU A 592 26.60 13.08 -8.79
N HIS A 593 25.42 13.56 -9.19
CA HIS A 593 24.40 12.69 -9.75
C HIS A 593 23.48 13.40 -10.73
N PHE A 594 22.87 12.65 -11.64
CA PHE A 594 21.80 13.14 -12.51
C PHE A 594 20.74 12.07 -12.73
N HIS A 595 19.57 12.51 -13.19
CA HIS A 595 18.39 11.67 -13.31
C HIS A 595 17.88 11.67 -14.75
N THR A 596 17.22 10.59 -15.15
CA THR A 596 16.39 10.59 -16.36
C THR A 596 15.04 11.26 -16.08
N GLU A 597 14.29 11.56 -17.12
CA GLU A 597 12.85 11.79 -17.03
C GLU A 597 12.12 10.53 -16.51
N MET A 598 10.84 10.68 -16.16
CA MET A 598 10.01 9.56 -15.75
C MET A 598 9.74 8.62 -16.93
N LEU A 599 9.93 7.33 -16.70
CA LEU A 599 9.70 6.23 -17.63
C LEU A 599 8.36 5.58 -17.27
N GLY A 600 7.30 6.04 -17.94
CA GLY A 600 5.93 5.71 -17.56
C GLY A 600 5.47 6.52 -16.34
N SER A 601 4.76 5.87 -15.42
CA SER A 601 4.12 6.56 -14.29
C SER A 601 4.96 6.59 -13.00
N ARG A 602 5.94 5.69 -12.84
CA ARG A 602 6.63 5.40 -11.56
C ARG A 602 8.16 5.30 -11.62
N LEU A 603 8.75 4.80 -12.68
CA LEU A 603 10.19 4.51 -12.74
C LEU A 603 10.99 5.68 -13.30
N PHE A 604 12.20 5.91 -12.79
CA PHE A 604 13.26 6.68 -13.48
C PHE A 604 14.63 6.07 -13.15
N PHE A 605 15.67 6.50 -13.84
CA PHE A 605 17.05 6.09 -13.54
C PHE A 605 17.87 7.25 -13.01
N GLU A 606 18.88 6.91 -12.22
CA GLU A 606 19.87 7.83 -11.68
C GLU A 606 21.26 7.33 -12.05
N VAL A 607 22.19 8.24 -12.31
CA VAL A 607 23.62 7.93 -12.47
C VAL A 607 24.40 8.76 -11.47
N VAL A 608 25.31 8.11 -10.75
CA VAL A 608 25.93 8.65 -9.54
C VAL A 608 27.44 8.45 -9.56
N GLN A 609 28.16 9.41 -8.99
CA GLN A 609 29.59 9.35 -8.72
C GLN A 609 29.81 9.74 -7.25
N ARG A 610 30.45 8.83 -6.49
CA ARG A 610 30.83 9.05 -5.09
C ARG A 610 32.32 9.31 -5.04
N ILE A 611 32.72 10.45 -4.47
CA ILE A 611 34.12 10.89 -4.38
C ILE A 611 34.56 10.89 -2.91
N ASP A 612 35.82 10.52 -2.65
CA ASP A 612 36.50 10.59 -1.35
C ASP A 612 35.78 9.94 -0.15
N GLY A 613 34.86 9.00 -0.41
CA GLY A 613 34.20 8.19 0.62
C GLY A 613 32.80 8.67 1.02
N TYR A 614 32.15 9.50 0.21
CA TYR A 614 30.75 9.89 0.42
C TYR A 614 29.79 8.68 0.48
N THR A 615 29.07 8.53 1.59
CA THR A 615 28.15 7.39 1.82
C THR A 615 26.67 7.74 1.72
N GLY A 616 26.31 9.03 1.67
CA GLY A 616 24.92 9.50 1.63
C GLY A 616 24.20 9.29 0.30
N TYR A 617 23.09 10.00 0.09
CA TYR A 617 22.24 9.87 -1.10
C TYR A 617 21.83 11.21 -1.74
N GLY A 618 22.41 12.34 -1.30
CA GLY A 618 22.06 13.67 -1.79
C GLY A 618 20.63 14.15 -1.47
N ALA A 619 19.86 13.38 -0.71
CA ALA A 619 18.40 13.54 -0.63
C ALA A 619 17.94 14.90 -0.09
N ALA A 620 18.60 15.45 0.94
CA ALA A 620 18.18 16.71 1.56
C ALA A 620 18.27 17.91 0.60
N ASN A 621 19.32 17.94 -0.23
CA ASN A 621 19.60 19.07 -1.14
C ASN A 621 19.01 18.85 -2.54
N SER A 622 18.98 17.60 -3.01
CA SER A 622 18.63 17.28 -4.40
C SER A 622 17.20 16.81 -4.59
N ALA A 623 16.58 16.15 -3.60
CA ALA A 623 15.27 15.53 -3.81
C ALA A 623 14.14 16.54 -4.10
N PRO A 624 13.99 17.67 -3.37
CA PRO A 624 12.93 18.64 -3.67
C PRO A 624 13.06 19.25 -5.08
N VAL A 625 14.29 19.55 -5.50
CA VAL A 625 14.62 20.12 -6.82
C VAL A 625 14.30 19.12 -7.93
N ARG A 626 14.77 17.87 -7.79
CA ARG A 626 14.47 16.77 -8.73
C ARG A 626 12.97 16.54 -8.86
N MET A 627 12.23 16.52 -7.75
CA MET A 627 10.78 16.29 -7.75
C MET A 627 10.02 17.42 -8.46
N ALA A 628 10.43 18.68 -8.26
CA ALA A 628 9.89 19.82 -8.99
C ALA A 628 10.18 19.72 -10.50
N ALA A 629 11.41 19.37 -10.86
CA ALA A 629 11.83 19.20 -12.25
C ALA A 629 11.04 18.09 -12.98
N HIS A 630 10.86 16.92 -12.36
CA HIS A 630 10.02 15.85 -12.94
C HIS A 630 8.58 16.30 -13.17
N ARG A 631 7.99 17.03 -12.20
CA ARG A 631 6.63 17.54 -12.38
C ARG A 631 6.55 18.53 -13.52
N GLN A 632 7.47 19.49 -13.59
CA GLN A 632 7.50 20.46 -14.66
C GLN A 632 7.63 19.78 -16.02
N ARG A 633 8.53 18.80 -16.14
CA ARG A 633 8.70 18.05 -17.38
C ARG A 633 7.43 17.31 -17.77
N ARG A 634 6.76 16.65 -16.82
CA ARG A 634 5.50 15.94 -17.07
C ARG A 634 4.37 16.89 -17.49
N LEU A 635 4.29 18.08 -16.89
CA LEU A 635 3.34 19.13 -17.32
C LEU A 635 3.61 19.59 -18.75
N ILE A 636 4.87 19.75 -19.14
CA ILE A 636 5.25 20.09 -20.51
C ILE A 636 4.85 18.95 -21.43
N THR A 637 5.17 17.69 -21.11
CA THR A 637 4.76 16.53 -21.92
C THR A 637 3.25 16.46 -22.09
N LEU A 638 2.44 16.77 -21.06
CA LEU A 638 0.99 16.80 -21.19
C LEU A 638 0.46 17.98 -22.00
N ARG A 639 1.14 19.14 -21.96
CA ARG A 639 0.81 20.29 -22.81
C ARG A 639 1.19 20.05 -24.27
N ASP A 640 2.33 19.42 -24.50
CA ASP A 640 2.93 19.19 -25.81
C ASP A 640 2.51 17.86 -26.44
N THR A 641 1.84 16.98 -25.70
CA THR A 641 1.07 15.87 -26.27
C THR A 641 0.09 16.52 -27.24
N PRO A 642 0.18 16.27 -28.56
CA PRO A 642 -0.58 17.03 -29.53
C PRO A 642 -2.07 16.97 -29.19
N GLN A 643 -2.60 18.08 -28.68
CA GLN A 643 -4.01 18.38 -28.75
C GLN A 643 -4.33 18.38 -30.25
N PRO A 644 -5.24 17.53 -30.75
CA PRO A 644 -5.64 17.61 -32.15
C PRO A 644 -6.12 19.05 -32.41
N ARG A 645 -5.54 19.68 -33.44
CA ARG A 645 -5.80 21.07 -33.81
C ARG A 645 -7.30 21.30 -33.99
N ASP A 646 -7.80 22.39 -33.43
CA ASP A 646 -9.20 22.82 -33.53
C ASP A 646 -9.64 22.92 -34.99
N GLY A 647 -10.66 22.14 -35.31
CA GLY A 647 -11.28 22.06 -36.62
C GLY A 647 -12.21 20.85 -36.69
N VAL A 648 -13.39 20.98 -36.09
CA VAL A 648 -14.48 19.98 -36.02
C VAL A 648 -14.24 18.86 -35.00
N ARG A 649 -14.65 19.06 -33.74
CA ARG A 649 -14.63 18.02 -32.71
C ARG A 649 -16.04 17.79 -32.18
N HIS A 650 -16.46 16.53 -32.13
CA HIS A 650 -17.69 16.16 -31.43
C HIS A 650 -17.49 16.25 -29.91
N ASP A 651 -18.54 16.61 -29.18
CA ASP A 651 -18.58 16.47 -27.73
C ASP A 651 -18.74 14.99 -27.37
N TYR A 652 -17.86 14.45 -26.52
CA TYR A 652 -17.90 13.06 -26.10
C TYR A 652 -18.27 12.90 -24.62
N SER A 653 -19.13 11.92 -24.33
CA SER A 653 -19.46 11.47 -22.96
C SER A 653 -18.93 10.07 -22.70
N LEU A 654 -18.46 9.78 -21.48
CA LEU A 654 -18.15 8.42 -21.06
C LEU A 654 -19.40 7.80 -20.44
N ALA A 655 -20.05 6.84 -21.11
CA ALA A 655 -21.15 6.10 -20.53
C ALA A 655 -20.64 5.15 -19.43
N HIS A 656 -21.34 5.08 -18.29
CA HIS A 656 -20.88 4.30 -17.14
C HIS A 656 -20.67 2.82 -17.49
N LEU A 657 -21.52 2.26 -18.36
CA LEU A 657 -21.43 0.85 -18.76
C LEU A 657 -20.09 0.48 -19.44
N THR A 658 -19.41 1.45 -20.06
CA THR A 658 -18.05 1.26 -20.62
C THR A 658 -17.01 0.97 -19.54
N ALA A 659 -17.20 1.49 -18.33
CA ALA A 659 -16.24 1.42 -17.24
C ALA A 659 -16.94 1.09 -15.90
N LEU A 660 -17.90 0.17 -15.93
CA LEU A 660 -18.86 -0.08 -14.82
C LEU A 660 -18.20 -0.46 -13.48
N SER A 661 -16.97 -0.95 -13.50
CA SER A 661 -16.21 -1.27 -12.29
C SER A 661 -15.69 -0.05 -11.52
N LEU A 662 -15.75 1.15 -12.10
CA LEU A 662 -15.39 2.40 -11.42
C LEU A 662 -16.58 2.94 -10.62
N SER A 663 -16.32 3.48 -9.44
CA SER A 663 -17.32 4.27 -8.72
C SER A 663 -17.58 5.61 -9.42
N PRO A 664 -18.72 6.30 -9.18
CA PRO A 664 -19.01 7.58 -9.82
C PRO A 664 -17.91 8.66 -9.71
N PRO A 665 -17.24 8.86 -8.55
CA PRO A 665 -16.10 9.77 -8.46
C PRO A 665 -14.91 9.34 -9.34
N GLU A 666 -14.59 8.04 -9.36
CA GLU A 666 -13.47 7.49 -10.16
C GLU A 666 -13.76 7.56 -11.66
N LEU A 667 -15.02 7.40 -12.07
CA LEU A 667 -15.47 7.55 -13.45
C LEU A 667 -15.30 9.00 -13.93
N VAL A 668 -15.64 9.98 -13.08
CA VAL A 668 -15.45 11.42 -13.38
C VAL A 668 -13.97 11.74 -13.58
N GLU A 669 -13.08 11.21 -12.73
CA GLU A 669 -11.64 11.35 -12.91
C GLU A 669 -11.16 10.69 -14.22
N ALA A 670 -11.60 9.46 -14.49
CA ALA A 670 -11.22 8.74 -15.70
C ALA A 670 -11.66 9.47 -16.98
N ALA A 671 -12.86 10.05 -16.97
CA ALA A 671 -13.38 10.86 -18.07
C ALA A 671 -12.53 12.12 -18.28
N ALA A 672 -12.18 12.82 -17.21
CA ALA A 672 -11.31 14.01 -17.27
C ALA A 672 -9.92 13.67 -17.82
N ASP A 673 -9.29 12.61 -17.30
CA ASP A 673 -7.95 12.17 -17.71
C ASP A 673 -7.89 11.75 -19.18
N ALA A 674 -8.96 11.11 -19.68
CA ALA A 674 -9.08 10.70 -21.07
C ALA A 674 -9.51 11.84 -22.02
N GLY A 675 -9.93 12.98 -21.46
CA GLY A 675 -10.35 14.16 -22.21
C GLY A 675 -11.76 14.08 -22.78
N TYR A 676 -12.68 13.41 -22.08
CA TYR A 676 -14.12 13.54 -22.31
C TYR A 676 -14.61 14.91 -21.83
N ARG A 677 -15.76 15.34 -22.35
CA ARG A 677 -16.46 16.54 -21.83
C ARG A 677 -17.49 16.16 -20.77
N TYR A 678 -18.16 15.04 -20.99
CA TYR A 678 -19.25 14.59 -20.14
C TYR A 678 -19.06 13.18 -19.57
N VAL A 679 -19.89 12.83 -18.59
CA VAL A 679 -20.11 11.45 -18.12
C VAL A 679 -21.60 11.11 -18.07
N GLY A 680 -21.93 9.85 -18.32
CA GLY A 680 -23.22 9.25 -17.98
C GLY A 680 -23.11 8.47 -16.67
N LEU A 681 -24.06 8.63 -15.75
CA LEU A 681 -24.00 8.01 -14.42
C LEU A 681 -25.12 7.00 -14.18
N ARG A 682 -24.71 5.76 -13.96
CA ARG A 682 -25.59 4.67 -13.54
C ARG A 682 -25.99 4.74 -12.06
N LEU A 683 -27.26 5.03 -11.80
CA LEU A 683 -27.90 5.11 -10.49
C LEU A 683 -28.66 3.84 -10.11
N THR A 684 -29.05 3.00 -11.08
CA THR A 684 -29.78 1.75 -10.85
C THR A 684 -28.98 0.55 -11.36
N ARG A 685 -29.03 -0.57 -10.65
CA ARG A 685 -28.50 -1.85 -11.17
C ARG A 685 -29.56 -2.53 -12.03
N VAL A 686 -29.16 -3.05 -13.18
CA VAL A 686 -30.06 -3.79 -14.09
C VAL A 686 -29.97 -5.28 -13.86
N THR A 687 -28.82 -5.78 -13.41
CA THR A 687 -28.67 -7.18 -12.98
C THR A 687 -28.14 -7.27 -11.55
N MET A 688 -28.39 -8.41 -10.89
CA MET A 688 -27.89 -8.66 -9.52
C MET A 688 -26.37 -8.80 -9.43
N GLN A 689 -25.70 -8.99 -10.57
CA GLN A 689 -24.25 -9.24 -10.66
C GLN A 689 -23.46 -7.95 -10.94
N GLU A 690 -24.14 -6.86 -11.28
CA GLU A 690 -23.50 -5.55 -11.49
C GLU A 690 -23.17 -4.87 -10.15
N PRO A 691 -22.07 -4.10 -10.09
CA PRO A 691 -21.83 -3.15 -9.01
C PRO A 691 -23.02 -2.19 -8.87
N HIS A 692 -23.45 -1.93 -7.63
CA HIS A 692 -24.48 -0.94 -7.34
C HIS A 692 -23.87 0.21 -6.53
N TYR A 693 -23.95 1.42 -7.10
CA TYR A 693 -23.52 2.64 -6.45
C TYR A 693 -24.76 3.41 -6.00
N PRO A 694 -25.07 3.48 -4.68
CA PRO A 694 -26.31 4.05 -4.16
C PRO A 694 -26.26 5.60 -4.16
N LEU A 695 -25.87 6.21 -5.27
CA LEU A 695 -25.62 7.66 -5.36
C LEU A 695 -26.86 8.50 -5.02
N ALA A 696 -28.07 7.99 -5.30
CA ALA A 696 -29.33 8.66 -4.97
C ALA A 696 -29.70 8.60 -3.46
N THR A 697 -29.06 7.72 -2.68
CA THR A 697 -29.39 7.49 -1.26
C THR A 697 -28.21 7.60 -0.31
N ASP A 698 -26.99 7.78 -0.83
CA ASP A 698 -25.76 7.98 -0.07
C ASP A 698 -25.25 9.43 -0.18
N PRO A 699 -25.45 10.27 0.86
CA PRO A 699 -25.00 11.66 0.85
C PRO A 699 -23.47 11.84 0.79
N ALA A 700 -22.69 10.87 1.28
CA ALA A 700 -21.24 10.95 1.27
C ALA A 700 -20.69 10.69 -0.14
N LEU A 701 -21.24 9.67 -0.81
CA LEU A 701 -20.91 9.38 -2.20
C LEU A 701 -21.34 10.54 -3.12
N MET A 702 -22.57 11.07 -2.94
CA MET A 702 -23.07 12.24 -3.67
C MET A 702 -22.13 13.45 -3.52
N ARG A 703 -21.76 13.79 -2.29
CA ARG A 703 -20.83 14.91 -2.02
C ARG A 703 -19.48 14.70 -2.70
N THR A 704 -18.93 13.50 -2.63
CA THR A 704 -17.62 13.18 -3.21
C THR A 704 -17.66 13.28 -4.74
N THR A 705 -18.71 12.76 -5.38
CA THR A 705 -18.92 12.87 -6.82
C THR A 705 -19.02 14.34 -7.26
N LYS A 706 -19.79 15.16 -6.55
CA LYS A 706 -19.92 16.61 -6.84
C LYS A 706 -18.59 17.36 -6.69
N VAL A 707 -17.80 17.02 -5.67
CA VAL A 707 -16.45 17.58 -5.50
C VAL A 707 -15.56 17.23 -6.69
N ARG A 708 -15.65 16.00 -7.22
CA ARG A 708 -14.88 15.60 -8.41
C ARG A 708 -15.33 16.29 -9.67
N LEU A 709 -16.64 16.37 -9.93
CA LEU A 709 -17.20 17.12 -11.06
C LEU A 709 -16.72 18.57 -11.05
N ALA A 710 -16.78 19.23 -9.88
CA ALA A 710 -16.30 20.61 -9.72
C ALA A 710 -14.79 20.75 -9.91
N ALA A 711 -13.99 19.77 -9.47
CA ALA A 711 -12.54 19.81 -9.57
C ALA A 711 -12.03 19.55 -11.00
N THR A 712 -12.73 18.71 -11.77
CA THR A 712 -12.32 18.33 -13.13
C THR A 712 -12.95 19.18 -14.22
N GLY A 713 -14.10 19.80 -13.93
CA GLY A 713 -14.91 20.50 -14.94
C GLY A 713 -15.71 19.56 -15.84
N ILE A 714 -15.75 18.26 -15.54
CA ILE A 714 -16.63 17.30 -16.23
C ILE A 714 -18.08 17.59 -15.86
N GLU A 715 -18.94 17.58 -16.86
CA GLU A 715 -20.38 17.76 -16.71
C GLU A 715 -21.11 16.40 -16.77
N VAL A 716 -22.24 16.26 -16.10
CA VAL A 716 -23.07 15.05 -16.21
C VAL A 716 -24.02 15.22 -17.40
N LEU A 717 -23.88 14.36 -18.43
CA LEU A 717 -24.78 14.40 -19.58
C LEU A 717 -26.11 13.72 -19.24
N ASP A 718 -26.03 12.48 -18.74
CA ASP A 718 -27.18 11.60 -18.57
C ASP A 718 -27.10 10.78 -17.27
N ILE A 719 -28.26 10.28 -16.83
CA ILE A 719 -28.37 9.26 -15.78
C ILE A 719 -29.14 8.04 -16.29
N GLU A 720 -28.68 6.86 -15.87
CA GLU A 720 -29.22 5.57 -16.29
C GLU A 720 -29.48 4.63 -15.09
N LEU A 721 -30.47 3.75 -15.09
CA LEU A 721 -31.52 3.55 -16.09
C LEU A 721 -32.90 3.55 -15.41
N ALA A 722 -33.85 4.32 -15.97
CA ALA A 722 -35.26 4.27 -15.61
C ALA A 722 -35.97 3.14 -16.40
N ARG A 723 -35.88 1.91 -15.91
CA ARG A 723 -36.48 0.72 -16.56
C ARG A 723 -37.86 0.42 -15.98
N ILE A 724 -38.91 0.58 -16.77
CA ILE A 724 -40.32 0.48 -16.34
C ILE A 724 -40.99 -0.73 -17.01
N SER A 725 -41.11 -1.84 -16.29
CA SER A 725 -41.90 -3.01 -16.68
C SER A 725 -43.33 -2.92 -16.13
N PRO A 726 -44.20 -3.93 -16.27
CA PRO A 726 -45.52 -3.94 -15.65
C PRO A 726 -45.53 -3.67 -14.14
N PHE A 727 -44.44 -3.98 -13.44
CA PHE A 727 -44.38 -3.97 -11.97
C PHE A 727 -43.91 -2.65 -11.36
N GLU A 728 -43.09 -1.87 -12.06
CA GLU A 728 -42.56 -0.61 -11.54
C GLU A 728 -43.53 0.56 -11.74
N ASP A 729 -43.61 1.44 -10.75
CA ASP A 729 -44.34 2.71 -10.84
C ASP A 729 -43.36 3.85 -11.18
N PRO A 730 -43.66 4.74 -12.15
CA PRO A 730 -42.81 5.90 -12.44
C PRO A 730 -42.47 6.74 -11.20
N ARG A 731 -43.36 6.77 -10.20
CA ARG A 731 -43.16 7.50 -8.93
C ARG A 731 -41.98 6.97 -8.12
N ASP A 732 -41.60 5.71 -8.30
CA ASP A 732 -40.45 5.12 -7.60
C ASP A 732 -39.12 5.73 -8.07
N PHE A 733 -39.10 6.38 -9.24
CA PHE A 733 -37.92 7.07 -9.78
C PHE A 733 -37.79 8.52 -9.30
N GLN A 734 -38.64 9.02 -8.40
CA GLN A 734 -38.55 10.40 -7.90
C GLN A 734 -37.15 10.73 -7.35
N ARG A 735 -36.60 9.87 -6.49
CA ARG A 735 -35.24 10.05 -5.93
C ARG A 735 -34.14 9.95 -6.98
N PHE A 736 -34.33 9.11 -7.98
CA PHE A 736 -33.43 8.97 -9.12
C PHE A 736 -33.37 10.27 -9.93
N LEU A 737 -34.52 10.88 -10.22
CA LEU A 737 -34.61 12.15 -10.93
C LEU A 737 -34.02 13.31 -10.11
N GLU A 738 -34.35 13.40 -8.81
CA GLU A 738 -33.78 14.41 -7.91
C GLU A 738 -32.26 14.32 -7.82
N ALA A 739 -31.71 13.10 -7.74
CA ALA A 739 -30.27 12.88 -7.73
C ALA A 739 -29.61 13.33 -9.05
N GLY A 740 -30.24 13.02 -10.20
CA GLY A 740 -29.79 13.52 -11.50
C GLY A 740 -29.72 15.04 -11.56
N ALA A 741 -30.80 15.70 -11.12
CA ALA A 741 -30.88 17.15 -11.08
C ALA A 741 -29.84 17.75 -10.13
N GLU A 742 -29.62 17.14 -8.96
CA GLU A 742 -28.61 17.57 -8.00
C GLU A 742 -27.17 17.51 -8.57
N LEU A 743 -26.91 16.52 -9.43
CA LEU A 743 -25.63 16.33 -10.13
C LEU A 743 -25.47 17.22 -11.36
N GLY A 744 -26.54 17.88 -11.81
CA GLY A 744 -26.57 18.68 -13.03
C GLY A 744 -26.69 17.86 -14.31
N ALA A 745 -27.27 16.65 -14.24
CA ALA A 745 -27.59 15.85 -15.41
C ALA A 745 -28.58 16.59 -16.34
N ARG A 746 -28.53 16.30 -17.65
CA ARG A 746 -29.41 16.90 -18.65
C ARG A 746 -30.49 15.93 -19.12
N HIS A 747 -30.15 14.64 -19.16
CA HIS A 747 -30.97 13.61 -19.80
C HIS A 747 -31.16 12.40 -18.87
N VAL A 748 -32.28 11.69 -19.04
CA VAL A 748 -32.59 10.42 -18.38
C VAL A 748 -32.79 9.35 -19.42
N ILE A 749 -32.09 8.23 -19.28
CA ILE A 749 -32.33 7.06 -20.13
C ILE A 749 -33.49 6.25 -19.56
N ALA A 750 -34.47 5.94 -20.41
CA ALA A 750 -35.63 5.12 -20.06
C ALA A 750 -35.76 3.90 -20.98
N GLN A 751 -36.22 2.78 -20.41
CA GLN A 751 -36.58 1.57 -21.15
C GLN A 751 -37.97 1.09 -20.71
N LEU A 752 -38.80 0.66 -21.65
CA LEU A 752 -40.20 0.28 -21.41
C LEU A 752 -40.49 -1.19 -21.79
N PRO A 753 -39.96 -2.17 -21.03
CA PRO A 753 -40.27 -3.59 -21.22
C PRO A 753 -41.66 -3.96 -20.69
N ASP A 754 -42.70 -3.32 -21.21
CA ASP A 754 -44.09 -3.57 -20.84
C ASP A 754 -44.91 -3.95 -22.08
N PRO A 755 -45.52 -5.16 -22.12
CA PRO A 755 -46.32 -5.59 -23.26
C PRO A 755 -47.64 -4.82 -23.41
N ASP A 756 -48.10 -4.13 -22.36
CA ASP A 756 -49.29 -3.30 -22.41
C ASP A 756 -48.95 -1.91 -22.96
N ARG A 757 -49.34 -1.68 -24.21
CA ARG A 757 -49.03 -0.45 -24.92
C ARG A 757 -49.68 0.79 -24.28
N ALA A 758 -50.89 0.69 -23.74
CA ALA A 758 -51.54 1.84 -23.12
C ALA A 758 -50.80 2.21 -21.83
N ARG A 759 -50.54 1.21 -20.98
CA ARG A 759 -49.82 1.42 -19.71
C ARG A 759 -48.40 1.95 -19.92
N LYS A 760 -47.66 1.44 -20.90
CA LYS A 760 -46.29 1.92 -21.15
C LYS A 760 -46.25 3.37 -21.64
N ILE A 761 -47.24 3.78 -22.46
CA ILE A 761 -47.38 5.18 -22.91
C ILE A 761 -47.70 6.08 -21.72
N ASP A 762 -48.70 5.71 -20.91
CA ASP A 762 -49.12 6.49 -19.74
C ASP A 762 -47.98 6.64 -18.72
N ARG A 763 -47.25 5.56 -18.45
CA ARG A 763 -46.11 5.56 -17.51
C ARG A 763 -44.92 6.35 -18.02
N TYR A 764 -44.62 6.27 -19.31
CA TYR A 764 -43.59 7.10 -19.94
C TYR A 764 -43.95 8.59 -19.88
N ALA A 765 -45.21 8.93 -20.17
CA ALA A 765 -45.72 10.30 -20.04
C ALA A 765 -45.58 10.81 -18.60
N GLN A 766 -45.96 9.98 -17.61
CA GLN A 766 -45.81 10.30 -16.20
C GLN A 766 -44.34 10.52 -15.79
N LEU A 767 -43.41 9.70 -16.27
CA LEU A 767 -41.97 9.90 -16.01
C LEU A 767 -41.49 11.24 -16.59
N CYS A 768 -41.92 11.58 -17.81
CA CYS A 768 -41.60 12.86 -18.44
C CYS A 768 -42.14 14.05 -17.63
N GLU A 769 -43.38 13.96 -17.14
CA GLU A 769 -44.01 15.00 -16.31
C GLU A 769 -43.25 15.23 -15.00
N MET A 770 -42.75 14.16 -14.38
CA MET A 770 -41.91 14.23 -13.17
C MET A 770 -40.52 14.81 -13.43
N ALA A 771 -39.91 14.49 -14.58
CA ALA A 771 -38.59 14.97 -14.98
C ALA A 771 -38.59 16.46 -15.38
N ARG A 772 -39.69 16.95 -15.96
CA ARG A 772 -39.83 18.32 -16.48
C ARG A 772 -39.51 19.44 -15.47
N PRO A 773 -40.07 19.48 -14.24
CA PRO A 773 -39.76 20.53 -13.26
C PRO A 773 -38.30 20.52 -12.79
N LEU A 774 -37.58 19.42 -13.01
CA LEU A 774 -36.16 19.28 -12.69
C LEU A 774 -35.24 19.66 -13.86
N GLY A 775 -35.80 20.06 -15.00
CA GLY A 775 -35.05 20.43 -16.20
C GLY A 775 -34.46 19.25 -16.98
N LEU A 776 -34.97 18.04 -16.76
CA LEU A 776 -34.47 16.81 -17.38
C LEU A 776 -35.33 16.40 -18.60
N THR A 777 -34.68 15.96 -19.68
CA THR A 777 -35.35 15.20 -20.76
C THR A 777 -35.37 13.71 -20.45
N VAL A 778 -36.27 12.97 -21.09
CA VAL A 778 -36.38 11.52 -20.94
C VAL A 778 -36.25 10.86 -22.30
N ASP A 779 -35.10 10.23 -22.54
CA ASP A 779 -34.72 9.63 -23.80
C ASP A 779 -35.02 8.13 -23.79
N LEU A 780 -35.96 7.72 -24.63
CA LEU A 780 -36.42 6.34 -24.74
C LEU A 780 -35.44 5.51 -25.56
N GLU A 781 -34.83 4.53 -24.92
CA GLU A 781 -33.99 3.52 -25.55
C GLU A 781 -34.84 2.29 -25.93
N PHE A 782 -34.54 1.69 -27.10
CA PHE A 782 -35.31 0.59 -27.67
C PHE A 782 -34.45 -0.66 -27.92
N PRO A 783 -34.04 -1.41 -26.87
CA PRO A 783 -33.31 -2.67 -27.07
C PRO A 783 -34.16 -3.69 -27.83
N SER A 784 -33.58 -4.30 -28.86
CA SER A 784 -34.32 -5.09 -29.87
C SER A 784 -35.05 -6.34 -29.34
N TRP A 785 -34.71 -6.78 -28.13
CA TRP A 785 -35.33 -7.92 -27.45
C TRP A 785 -36.41 -7.54 -26.43
N THR A 786 -36.83 -6.26 -26.39
CA THR A 786 -37.86 -5.76 -25.46
C THR A 786 -39.17 -5.44 -26.17
N GLU A 787 -40.20 -5.11 -25.39
CA GLU A 787 -41.54 -4.75 -25.85
C GLU A 787 -41.61 -3.35 -26.52
N THR A 788 -40.45 -2.68 -26.61
CA THR A 788 -40.19 -1.54 -27.50
C THR A 788 -38.95 -1.87 -28.33
N PRO A 789 -39.09 -2.72 -29.38
CA PRO A 789 -37.94 -3.37 -30.01
C PRO A 789 -37.27 -2.56 -31.13
N ASP A 790 -37.92 -1.51 -31.63
CA ASP A 790 -37.48 -0.79 -32.81
C ASP A 790 -37.82 0.70 -32.76
N LEU A 791 -37.19 1.46 -33.66
CA LEU A 791 -37.36 2.90 -33.79
C LEU A 791 -38.82 3.31 -34.07
N GLY A 792 -39.54 2.48 -34.83
CA GLY A 792 -40.94 2.74 -35.19
C GLY A 792 -41.85 2.68 -33.97
N GLU A 793 -41.68 1.68 -33.11
CA GLU A 793 -42.42 1.57 -31.87
C GLU A 793 -42.04 2.66 -30.87
N ALA A 794 -40.75 2.98 -30.72
CA ALA A 794 -40.31 4.11 -29.89
C ALA A 794 -40.97 5.44 -30.34
N ALA A 795 -40.96 5.72 -31.65
CA ALA A 795 -41.61 6.90 -32.21
C ALA A 795 -43.14 6.91 -31.98
N ARG A 796 -43.81 5.75 -31.99
CA ARG A 796 -45.24 5.66 -31.65
C ARG A 796 -45.49 5.98 -30.18
N VAL A 797 -44.62 5.54 -29.28
CA VAL A 797 -44.73 5.86 -27.85
C VAL A 797 -44.60 7.37 -27.64
N LEU A 798 -43.59 8.01 -28.22
CA LEU A 798 -43.39 9.45 -28.09
C LEU A 798 -44.57 10.27 -28.62
N ARG A 799 -45.08 9.93 -29.82
CA ARG A 799 -46.26 10.64 -30.40
C ARG A 799 -47.51 10.50 -29.53
N ALA A 800 -47.68 9.37 -28.87
CA ALA A 800 -48.85 9.11 -28.05
C ALA A 800 -48.72 9.72 -26.64
N ALA A 801 -47.52 9.74 -26.09
CA ALA A 801 -47.24 10.38 -24.81
C ALA A 801 -47.32 11.91 -24.89
N ASP A 802 -46.94 12.48 -26.05
CA ASP A 802 -47.03 13.91 -26.39
C ASP A 802 -46.43 14.84 -25.31
N GLN A 803 -45.23 14.51 -24.85
CA GLN A 803 -44.51 15.26 -23.83
C GLN A 803 -43.39 16.11 -24.43
N PRO A 804 -43.23 17.39 -24.00
CA PRO A 804 -42.28 18.31 -24.61
C PRO A 804 -40.82 18.03 -24.28
N ASN A 805 -40.54 17.19 -23.28
CA ASN A 805 -39.21 16.77 -22.86
C ASN A 805 -38.93 15.28 -23.17
N ALA A 806 -39.76 14.65 -24.02
CA ALA A 806 -39.55 13.29 -24.49
C ALA A 806 -38.56 13.26 -25.66
N GLY A 807 -37.67 12.26 -25.65
CA GLY A 807 -36.67 12.03 -26.69
C GLY A 807 -36.46 10.55 -26.98
N ILE A 808 -35.62 10.25 -27.97
CA ILE A 808 -35.20 8.90 -28.36
C ILE A 808 -33.69 8.82 -28.24
N LEU A 809 -33.21 7.85 -27.46
CA LEU A 809 -31.81 7.49 -27.44
C LEU A 809 -31.53 6.48 -28.56
N VAL A 810 -30.74 6.89 -29.55
CA VAL A 810 -30.21 5.98 -30.55
C VAL A 810 -28.93 5.34 -30.01
N ASP A 811 -29.08 4.15 -29.44
CA ASP A 811 -27.98 3.22 -29.23
C ASP A 811 -27.67 2.50 -30.54
N LEU A 812 -26.43 2.62 -31.02
CA LEU A 812 -26.02 2.13 -32.33
C LEU A 812 -26.11 0.61 -32.45
N LEU A 813 -25.85 -0.13 -31.36
CA LEU A 813 -26.03 -1.57 -31.35
C LEU A 813 -27.52 -1.91 -31.47
N HIS A 814 -28.37 -1.35 -30.63
CA HIS A 814 -29.81 -1.63 -30.66
C HIS A 814 -30.46 -1.21 -31.99
N PHE A 815 -30.07 -0.05 -32.53
CA PHE A 815 -30.50 0.39 -33.86
C PHE A 815 -30.11 -0.63 -34.93
N ALA A 816 -28.84 -1.04 -34.97
CA ALA A 816 -28.33 -1.97 -35.98
C ALA A 816 -28.95 -3.37 -35.88
N ARG A 817 -29.51 -3.76 -34.71
CA ARG A 817 -30.10 -5.09 -34.46
C ARG A 817 -31.63 -5.11 -34.38
N SER A 818 -32.29 -3.96 -34.55
CA SER A 818 -33.76 -3.83 -34.47
C SER A 818 -34.49 -3.93 -35.81
N GLY A 819 -33.77 -3.98 -36.94
CA GLY A 819 -34.38 -3.87 -38.27
C GLY A 819 -34.83 -2.45 -38.63
N SER A 820 -34.47 -1.46 -37.80
CA SER A 820 -34.67 -0.04 -38.10
C SER A 820 -33.79 0.40 -39.26
N SER A 821 -34.25 1.40 -40.04
CA SER A 821 -33.50 1.93 -41.18
C SER A 821 -33.09 3.38 -41.00
N VAL A 822 -31.95 3.76 -41.57
CA VAL A 822 -31.45 5.15 -41.58
C VAL A 822 -32.46 6.10 -42.26
N ALA A 823 -33.25 5.61 -43.22
CA ALA A 823 -34.33 6.38 -43.84
C ALA A 823 -35.41 6.76 -42.83
N GLN A 824 -35.89 5.81 -42.02
CA GLN A 824 -36.86 6.09 -40.95
C GLN A 824 -36.30 7.05 -39.92
N LEU A 825 -35.00 6.94 -39.59
CA LEU A 825 -34.35 7.84 -38.64
C LEU A 825 -34.38 9.31 -39.11
N ARG A 826 -34.14 9.55 -40.41
CA ARG A 826 -34.18 10.91 -41.01
C ARG A 826 -35.59 11.53 -41.05
N GLU A 827 -36.64 10.72 -41.00
CA GLU A 827 -38.03 11.21 -41.03
C GLU A 827 -38.51 11.70 -39.66
N LEU A 828 -37.79 11.38 -38.58
CA LEU A 828 -38.18 11.76 -37.24
C LEU A 828 -37.78 13.20 -36.89
N PRO A 829 -38.54 13.89 -36.02
CA PRO A 829 -38.23 15.26 -35.63
C PRO A 829 -36.84 15.37 -34.98
N ALA A 830 -36.01 16.28 -35.50
CA ALA A 830 -34.64 16.48 -35.00
C ALA A 830 -34.57 16.76 -33.49
N HIS A 831 -35.55 17.46 -32.93
CA HIS A 831 -35.59 17.81 -31.51
C HIS A 831 -35.86 16.61 -30.57
N TRP A 832 -36.13 15.41 -31.10
CA TRP A 832 -36.24 14.20 -30.28
C TRP A 832 -34.89 13.59 -29.93
N PHE A 833 -33.80 14.01 -30.59
CA PHE A 833 -32.48 13.39 -30.39
C PHE A 833 -31.58 14.36 -29.62
N HIS A 834 -31.32 14.05 -28.36
CA HIS A 834 -30.49 14.88 -27.50
C HIS A 834 -29.02 14.43 -27.49
N PHE A 835 -28.77 13.12 -27.58
CA PHE A 835 -27.45 12.49 -27.65
C PHE A 835 -27.56 11.07 -28.23
N ALA A 836 -26.43 10.40 -28.48
CA ALA A 836 -26.40 9.03 -29.00
C ALA A 836 -25.41 8.14 -28.23
N HIS A 837 -25.75 6.85 -28.10
CA HIS A 837 -24.84 5.82 -27.59
C HIS A 837 -24.05 5.20 -28.74
N VAL A 838 -22.75 5.47 -28.77
CA VAL A 838 -21.85 5.17 -29.88
C VAL A 838 -20.93 4.00 -29.52
N CYS A 839 -21.03 2.95 -30.33
CA CYS A 839 -20.17 1.79 -30.29
C CYS A 839 -20.13 1.15 -31.69
N ASP A 840 -19.26 0.17 -31.84
CA ASP A 840 -19.35 -0.82 -32.90
C ASP A 840 -19.66 -2.20 -32.29
N ALA A 841 -19.87 -3.21 -33.12
CA ALA A 841 -20.07 -4.58 -32.68
C ALA A 841 -19.71 -5.57 -33.79
N PRO A 842 -19.46 -6.85 -33.46
CA PRO A 842 -19.24 -7.88 -34.46
C PRO A 842 -20.30 -7.86 -35.57
N ALA A 843 -19.87 -8.08 -36.81
CA ALA A 843 -20.76 -8.08 -37.98
C ALA A 843 -21.81 -9.21 -37.90
N ALA A 844 -21.45 -10.33 -37.26
CA ALA A 844 -22.37 -11.44 -37.02
C ALA A 844 -23.41 -11.03 -35.98
N VAL A 845 -24.69 -11.15 -36.35
CA VAL A 845 -25.83 -10.86 -35.45
C VAL A 845 -26.27 -12.16 -34.78
N PRO A 846 -26.26 -12.26 -33.45
CA PRO A 846 -26.80 -13.41 -32.74
C PRO A 846 -28.27 -13.66 -33.07
N THR A 847 -28.67 -14.94 -33.17
CA THR A 847 -30.05 -15.34 -33.48
C THR A 847 -30.93 -15.57 -32.24
N THR A 848 -30.36 -15.45 -31.04
CA THR A 848 -31.05 -15.64 -29.75
C THR A 848 -31.00 -14.37 -28.91
N ASN A 849 -32.03 -14.16 -28.07
CA ASN A 849 -32.06 -13.03 -27.13
C ASN A 849 -30.89 -13.07 -26.16
N GLU A 850 -30.50 -14.26 -25.70
CA GLU A 850 -29.32 -14.44 -24.82
C GLU A 850 -28.05 -13.95 -25.51
N GLY A 851 -27.84 -14.29 -26.79
CA GLY A 851 -26.70 -13.81 -27.56
C GLY A 851 -26.73 -12.29 -27.78
N LEU A 852 -27.90 -11.72 -28.09
CA LEU A 852 -28.05 -10.27 -28.24
C LEU A 852 -27.73 -9.52 -26.94
N ILE A 853 -28.23 -10.01 -25.80
CA ILE A 853 -27.96 -9.46 -24.47
C ILE A 853 -26.47 -9.60 -24.12
N HIS A 854 -25.87 -10.74 -24.44
CA HIS A 854 -24.44 -10.99 -24.21
C HIS A 854 -23.58 -9.97 -24.98
N THR A 855 -23.81 -9.82 -26.28
CA THR A 855 -23.07 -8.85 -27.10
C THR A 855 -23.23 -7.42 -26.57
N ALA A 856 -24.45 -7.03 -26.20
CA ALA A 856 -24.71 -5.69 -25.68
C ALA A 856 -24.03 -5.36 -24.37
N ARG A 857 -23.70 -6.37 -23.56
CA ARG A 857 -23.15 -6.20 -22.22
C ARG A 857 -21.67 -6.56 -22.09
N PHE A 858 -21.11 -7.25 -23.08
CA PHE A 858 -19.77 -7.83 -22.94
C PHE A 858 -18.90 -7.78 -24.19
N GLU A 859 -19.46 -7.56 -25.39
CA GLU A 859 -18.72 -7.72 -26.66
C GLU A 859 -18.90 -6.55 -27.62
N ARG A 860 -19.23 -5.36 -27.10
CA ARG A 860 -19.18 -4.15 -27.92
C ARG A 860 -17.73 -3.83 -28.29
N LEU A 861 -17.55 -3.24 -29.47
CA LEU A 861 -16.25 -2.91 -30.05
C LEU A 861 -16.10 -1.40 -30.20
N PHE A 862 -14.86 -0.93 -30.37
CA PHE A 862 -14.63 0.49 -30.65
C PHE A 862 -15.12 0.85 -32.05
N PRO A 863 -15.62 2.09 -32.28
CA PRO A 863 -16.00 2.56 -33.61
C PRO A 863 -14.93 2.28 -34.67
N GLY A 864 -15.31 1.53 -35.71
CA GLY A 864 -14.44 1.13 -36.81
C GLY A 864 -13.79 -0.24 -36.67
N GLU A 865 -14.00 -0.95 -35.55
CA GLU A 865 -13.51 -2.33 -35.35
C GLU A 865 -14.55 -3.40 -35.75
N GLY A 866 -15.81 -3.01 -35.97
CA GLY A 866 -16.91 -3.94 -36.17
C GLY A 866 -17.61 -3.79 -37.52
N GLY A 867 -18.88 -4.21 -37.56
CA GLY A 867 -19.70 -4.26 -38.76
C GLY A 867 -20.91 -3.32 -38.75
N ILE A 868 -21.02 -2.40 -37.78
CA ILE A 868 -22.09 -1.41 -37.75
C ILE A 868 -21.71 -0.25 -38.68
N ASP A 869 -22.67 0.25 -39.49
CA ASP A 869 -22.50 1.48 -40.27
C ASP A 869 -22.57 2.72 -39.36
N VAL A 870 -21.56 2.88 -38.50
CA VAL A 870 -21.46 3.96 -37.52
C VAL A 870 -21.56 5.34 -38.21
N PRO A 871 -20.81 5.64 -39.28
CA PRO A 871 -20.90 6.95 -39.93
C PRO A 871 -22.26 7.21 -40.57
N GLY A 872 -22.88 6.20 -41.22
CA GLY A 872 -24.16 6.35 -41.89
C GLY A 872 -25.32 6.60 -40.92
N ILE A 873 -25.31 5.94 -39.75
CA ILE A 873 -26.31 6.17 -38.69
C ILE A 873 -26.14 7.55 -38.08
N LEU A 874 -24.91 7.92 -37.68
CA LEU A 874 -24.64 9.22 -37.06
C LEU A 874 -24.93 10.39 -38.02
N ALA A 875 -24.69 10.23 -39.32
CA ALA A 875 -25.02 11.24 -40.33
C ALA A 875 -26.54 11.48 -40.52
N ALA A 876 -27.40 10.60 -40.00
CA ALA A 876 -28.85 10.81 -40.00
C ALA A 876 -29.37 11.46 -38.71
N LEU A 877 -28.52 11.64 -37.70
CA LEU A 877 -28.85 12.36 -36.47
C LEU A 877 -28.56 13.87 -36.61
N PRO A 878 -29.18 14.71 -35.75
CA PRO A 878 -28.89 16.14 -35.75
C PRO A 878 -27.41 16.43 -35.50
N ALA A 879 -26.86 17.42 -36.21
CA ALA A 879 -25.48 17.84 -36.00
C ALA A 879 -25.30 18.48 -34.61
N GLY A 880 -24.14 18.23 -33.99
CA GLY A 880 -23.74 18.88 -32.74
C GLY A 880 -24.29 18.23 -31.45
N ILE A 881 -25.02 17.11 -31.55
CA ILE A 881 -25.39 16.34 -30.36
C ILE A 881 -24.16 15.62 -29.77
N PRO A 882 -24.08 15.43 -28.44
CA PRO A 882 -22.99 14.67 -27.82
C PRO A 882 -23.04 13.18 -28.19
N TYR A 883 -21.86 12.56 -28.28
CA TYR A 883 -21.70 11.12 -28.46
C TYR A 883 -21.23 10.47 -27.15
N ALA A 884 -22.11 9.73 -26.50
CA ALA A 884 -21.78 8.94 -25.34
C ALA A 884 -21.22 7.59 -25.77
N LEU A 885 -19.99 7.28 -25.36
CA LEU A 885 -19.33 6.03 -25.74
C LEU A 885 -19.77 4.95 -24.76
N GLU A 886 -20.66 4.08 -25.23
CA GLU A 886 -21.17 2.91 -24.49
C GLU A 886 -20.63 1.62 -25.10
N ILE A 887 -19.49 1.16 -24.58
CA ILE A 887 -18.68 0.09 -25.16
C ILE A 887 -18.31 -0.93 -24.07
N PRO A 888 -19.28 -1.64 -23.46
CA PRO A 888 -18.94 -2.68 -22.50
C PRO A 888 -18.20 -3.84 -23.18
N ARG A 889 -16.95 -4.04 -22.76
CA ARG A 889 -16.08 -5.10 -23.27
C ARG A 889 -15.36 -5.80 -22.12
N ALA A 890 -16.08 -6.60 -21.34
CA ALA A 890 -15.62 -7.09 -20.03
C ALA A 890 -14.27 -7.80 -20.07
N THR A 891 -14.01 -8.66 -21.07
CA THR A 891 -12.71 -9.34 -21.21
C THR A 891 -11.58 -8.35 -21.44
N HIS A 892 -11.80 -7.31 -22.24
CA HIS A 892 -10.81 -6.29 -22.52
C HIS A 892 -10.61 -5.37 -21.31
N VAL A 893 -11.69 -4.97 -20.63
CA VAL A 893 -11.63 -4.21 -19.37
C VAL A 893 -10.87 -4.99 -18.29
N ALA A 894 -11.04 -6.31 -18.20
CA ALA A 894 -10.27 -7.14 -17.28
C ALA A 894 -8.77 -7.19 -17.63
N GLN A 895 -8.41 -7.03 -18.90
CA GLN A 895 -7.03 -7.05 -19.37
C GLN A 895 -6.32 -5.70 -19.18
N VAL A 896 -6.97 -4.59 -19.55
CA VAL A 896 -6.33 -3.25 -19.56
C VAL A 896 -6.79 -2.36 -18.40
N GLY A 897 -7.83 -2.72 -17.68
CA GLY A 897 -8.45 -1.87 -16.66
C GLY A 897 -9.41 -0.83 -17.22
N ALA A 898 -10.37 -0.41 -16.39
CA ALA A 898 -11.48 0.45 -16.83
C ALA A 898 -11.05 1.87 -17.24
N LYS A 899 -10.07 2.48 -16.54
CA LYS A 899 -9.56 3.83 -16.88
C LYS A 899 -8.87 3.83 -18.26
N GLU A 900 -8.04 2.83 -18.53
CA GLU A 900 -7.36 2.71 -19.83
C GLU A 900 -8.33 2.33 -20.94
N HIS A 901 -9.33 1.49 -20.66
CA HIS A 901 -10.37 1.18 -21.64
C HIS A 901 -11.17 2.43 -22.05
N ALA A 902 -11.51 3.31 -21.11
CA ALA A 902 -12.13 4.61 -21.42
C ALA A 902 -11.21 5.50 -22.28
N ARG A 903 -9.92 5.57 -21.96
CA ARG A 903 -8.95 6.32 -22.77
C ARG A 903 -8.83 5.79 -24.20
N LEU A 904 -8.80 4.47 -24.36
CA LEU A 904 -8.75 3.81 -25.67
C LEU A 904 -10.05 4.02 -26.45
N ALA A 905 -11.21 3.97 -25.80
CA ALA A 905 -12.51 4.19 -26.41
C ALA A 905 -12.60 5.55 -27.11
N ILE A 906 -12.26 6.64 -26.40
CA ILE A 906 -12.29 7.98 -27.00
C ILE A 906 -11.19 8.19 -28.04
N ALA A 907 -10.02 7.58 -27.85
CA ALA A 907 -8.93 7.68 -28.83
C ALA A 907 -9.31 7.01 -30.17
N ALA A 908 -9.82 5.77 -30.10
CA ALA A 908 -10.28 5.03 -31.27
C ALA A 908 -11.45 5.76 -31.96
N THR A 909 -12.41 6.25 -31.17
CA THR A 909 -13.57 6.97 -31.72
C THR A 909 -13.16 8.27 -32.42
N ARG A 910 -12.26 9.07 -31.82
CA ARG A 910 -11.74 10.29 -32.48
C ARG A 910 -10.96 9.95 -33.75
N ALA A 911 -10.17 8.88 -33.72
CA ALA A 911 -9.43 8.43 -34.90
C ALA A 911 -10.36 7.96 -36.02
N HIS A 912 -11.54 7.43 -35.70
CA HIS A 912 -12.51 6.95 -36.67
C HIS A 912 -13.46 8.05 -37.15
N LEU A 913 -14.01 8.88 -36.26
CA LEU A 913 -15.07 9.85 -36.59
C LEU A 913 -14.52 11.25 -36.89
N ASP A 914 -13.57 11.76 -36.11
CA ASP A 914 -13.07 13.12 -36.29
C ASP A 914 -12.06 13.23 -37.45
N ARG A 915 -11.25 12.18 -37.70
CA ARG A 915 -10.34 12.15 -38.87
C ARG A 915 -11.06 11.94 -40.21
N VAL A 916 -12.16 11.19 -40.23
CA VAL A 916 -12.90 10.91 -41.48
C VAL A 916 -13.59 12.17 -42.02
N GLN A 917 -14.04 13.10 -41.16
CA GLN A 917 -14.58 14.39 -41.58
C GLN A 917 -13.51 15.39 -42.06
N ALA A 918 -12.30 15.36 -41.49
CA ALA A 918 -11.20 16.23 -41.94
C ALA A 918 -10.73 15.93 -43.38
N ASN A 919 -10.86 14.68 -43.84
CA ASN A 919 -10.54 14.27 -45.22
C ASN A 919 -11.70 14.48 -46.21
N ALA A 920 -12.94 14.72 -45.73
CA ALA A 920 -14.09 15.02 -46.57
C ALA A 920 -14.32 16.54 -46.75
N ALA A 921 -13.66 17.37 -45.93
CA ALA A 921 -13.68 18.83 -45.99
C ALA A 921 -12.47 19.44 -46.74
N GLN A 922 -11.52 18.60 -47.18
CA GLN A 922 -10.49 18.91 -48.20
C GLN A 922 -10.95 18.39 -49.56
#